data_AF-A0A5M7C3P6-F1
#
_entry.id   AF-A0A5M7C3P6-F1
#
_cell.length_a   1.000
_cell.length_b   1.000
_cell.length_c   1.000
_cell.angle_alpha   90.00
_cell.angle_beta   90.00
_cell.angle_gamma   90.00
#
_symmetry.space_group_name_H-M   'P 1'
#
loop_
_entity.id
_entity.type
_entity.pdbx_description
1 polymer ?
#
loop_
_entity_poly.entity_id
_entity_poly.type
_entity_poly.pdbx_seq_one_letter_code
_entity_poly.pdbx_strand_id
1 'polypeptide(L)'
;MTGSDDKVVAALRAAMLENERLKKQNSALTAARREPIAIVGMACRLPGGVGSPDELWDLVSSGGDAISEFPADRGWDVEGIFDPDPGAAGKSYVRTGGFLSGAGEFDPALFGISPREATAMDPQQRLLLEISWEALEHAGLDPLSLRGRDVGVYSGLMYHDYGTRLRKIPAGMEGFLSTGAAGSVASGRVSYTLGLEGPAVTVDTACSSSLVSLHLAVQALRAGECSMALAGGAAVMAQPSPFIEFSRQRGLAVDGRCKAFSDSADGTGLSEGVGVVVLERLSDARRAGRRVLAVVTGSAVNQDGASNGLTAPNGPSQERVIRAALANAGLGVSDVDAVEAHGTGTSLGDPIEAGALLATYGQRGSGEPLWVGSLKSNIGHAQAAAGVAGVIKMVQAMRHGVLPASLHVDRPSSKVDWDAGAVEVLAEQREWPETGRVRRAGVSSFGVSGTNAHVILEQAPEVEAPETGSDPGGVVPWILSGHTAAALRAQAGRLAASVSTSDLCRVDVGWSLLSRAKLEHRAVLISDNRPDALNATSALAAVEPRPDVVQGVAGVDGRRVFVFPGQGAQWIGMGAELLDSSPVFAEALTECDKALSEFVDWSLLEVIRERGSLDRVDVVQPASFAVMVALARLWQAHGVVPDAVVGHSQGEIAAAHIAGALSLRDAARIVALRSQLIAAELAGRGGMVSISLPELEASALIGRWPGLEVAVVNGPGAVVVAGDPVECDELIAEAETREIRARRVPVDYASHSSHVERIEQQLSAVLADVAPGAPEIPFFSTVDCDWVAGESLSGNYWYRNLRQRVRFAEAAEALVKSGYRVFVEVSAHPVLTMSVQETLDRHADVNAAVTGTLRRDEGGLARFATSLAQVHVRGVDVDWTPFFDGARPQRVALPTYAFQHQHYWLESDTMETSVHEETDDVVAEQGGNPIAEQLGGLSGDDRKQAIAELIRKEAAAVLGHSSADTVEDGSPFFEIGFNSLTAVELRNRLSAVFDLTLPAMLLFDHPTPALLADHVHELLDTAAEASDVRR
;
A
#
# COMPACT_ATOMS: atom_id res chain seq x y z
N MET A 1 8.93 -66.22 38.46
CA MET A 1 9.17 -65.94 37.02
C MET A 1 8.17 -64.89 36.53
N THR A 2 8.25 -63.63 36.98
CA THR A 2 7.25 -62.59 36.62
C THR A 2 7.84 -61.22 36.27
N GLY A 3 9.17 -61.03 36.35
CA GLY A 3 9.81 -59.73 36.05
C GLY A 3 10.34 -59.55 34.62
N SER A 4 10.26 -60.59 33.78
CA SER A 4 10.75 -60.58 32.39
C SER A 4 9.66 -60.11 31.42
N ASP A 5 8.42 -60.58 31.60
CA ASP A 5 7.33 -60.35 30.65
C ASP A 5 6.81 -58.90 30.70
N ASP A 6 6.76 -58.28 31.88
CA ASP A 6 6.37 -56.87 32.01
C ASP A 6 7.36 -55.90 31.33
N LYS A 7 8.66 -56.23 31.36
CA LYS A 7 9.69 -55.45 30.65
C LYS A 7 9.56 -55.62 29.13
N VAL A 8 9.21 -56.81 28.66
CA VAL A 8 8.97 -57.08 27.24
C VAL A 8 7.72 -56.34 26.75
N VAL A 9 6.62 -56.35 27.52
CA VAL A 9 5.39 -55.63 27.17
C VAL A 9 5.61 -54.11 27.14
N ALA A 10 6.35 -53.56 28.10
CA ALA A 10 6.70 -52.13 28.12
C ALA A 10 7.58 -51.74 26.92
N ALA A 11 8.58 -52.56 26.58
CA ALA A 11 9.42 -52.36 25.41
C ALA A 11 8.62 -52.44 24.09
N LEU A 12 7.66 -53.38 23.99
CA LEU A 12 6.78 -53.51 22.82
C LEU A 12 5.87 -52.28 22.65
N ARG A 13 5.28 -51.78 23.74
CA ARG A 13 4.46 -50.55 23.72
C ARG A 13 5.28 -49.34 23.30
N ALA A 14 6.48 -49.17 23.84
CA ALA A 14 7.38 -48.09 23.45
C ALA A 14 7.76 -48.18 21.96
N ALA A 15 8.06 -49.39 21.45
CA ALA A 15 8.34 -49.60 20.04
C ALA A 15 7.13 -49.33 19.14
N MET A 16 5.90 -49.66 19.57
CA MET A 16 4.67 -49.34 18.82
C MET A 16 4.41 -47.84 18.77
N LEU A 17 4.55 -47.13 19.89
CA LEU A 17 4.41 -45.67 19.95
C LEU A 17 5.46 -44.97 19.07
N GLU A 18 6.70 -45.46 19.10
CA GLU A 18 7.75 -44.94 18.23
C GLU A 18 7.48 -45.25 16.75
N ASN A 19 6.96 -46.44 16.42
CA ASN A 19 6.56 -46.78 15.06
C ASN A 19 5.41 -45.89 14.56
N GLU A 20 4.41 -45.60 15.42
CA GLU A 20 3.34 -44.65 15.10
C GLU A 20 3.87 -43.23 14.91
N ARG A 21 4.80 -42.78 15.77
CA ARG A 21 5.47 -41.48 15.63
C ARG A 21 6.21 -41.38 14.31
N LEU A 22 7.02 -42.39 13.96
CA LEU A 22 7.77 -42.46 12.71
C LEU A 22 6.84 -42.54 11.49
N LYS A 23 5.73 -43.29 11.57
CA LYS A 23 4.71 -43.32 10.51
C LYS A 23 4.05 -41.95 10.31
N LYS A 24 3.68 -41.27 11.39
CA LYS A 24 3.13 -39.90 11.34
C LYS A 24 4.15 -38.92 10.76
N GLN A 25 5.41 -38.98 11.19
CA GLN A 25 6.49 -38.15 10.66
C GLN A 25 6.72 -38.42 9.16
N ASN A 26 6.77 -39.68 8.74
CA ASN A 26 6.95 -40.04 7.33
C ASN A 26 5.77 -39.61 6.45
N SER A 27 4.53 -39.75 6.97
CA SER A 27 3.33 -39.23 6.31
C SER A 27 3.37 -37.72 6.16
N ALA A 28 3.78 -36.99 7.21
CA ALA A 28 3.91 -35.54 7.18
C ALA A 28 4.99 -35.07 6.20
N LEU A 29 6.17 -35.71 6.19
CA LEU A 29 7.24 -35.43 5.23
C LEU A 29 6.81 -35.70 3.79
N THR A 30 6.08 -36.79 3.56
CA THR A 30 5.53 -37.12 2.24
C THR A 30 4.49 -36.10 1.79
N ALA A 31 3.61 -35.66 2.71
CA ALA A 31 2.61 -34.64 2.44
C ALA A 31 3.25 -33.28 2.13
N ALA A 32 4.24 -32.85 2.92
CA ALA A 32 4.97 -31.60 2.69
C ALA A 32 5.69 -31.60 1.32
N ARG A 33 6.35 -32.71 0.96
CA ARG A 33 7.04 -32.85 -0.33
C ARG A 33 6.10 -32.79 -1.53
N ARG A 34 4.82 -33.11 -1.34
CA ARG A 34 3.78 -33.10 -2.38
C ARG A 34 2.72 -32.03 -2.14
N GLU A 35 3.03 -31.04 -1.31
CA GLU A 35 2.08 -30.00 -0.99
C GLU A 35 1.66 -29.27 -2.28
N PRO A 36 0.35 -29.17 -2.56
CA PRO A 36 -0.13 -28.41 -3.71
C PRO A 36 0.14 -26.92 -3.48
N ILE A 37 0.57 -26.23 -4.54
CA ILE A 37 0.87 -24.80 -4.49
C ILE A 37 -0.27 -24.04 -5.16
N ALA A 38 -0.90 -23.13 -4.42
CA ALA A 38 -1.97 -22.28 -4.91
C ALA A 38 -1.40 -21.12 -5.72
N ILE A 39 -2.00 -20.85 -6.89
CA ILE A 39 -1.87 -19.57 -7.58
C ILE A 39 -2.95 -18.65 -6.99
N VAL A 40 -2.54 -17.61 -6.27
CA VAL A 40 -3.46 -16.71 -5.55
C VAL A 40 -3.63 -15.35 -6.24
N GLY A 41 -2.73 -15.00 -7.17
CA GLY A 41 -2.80 -13.80 -8.01
C GLY A 41 -1.98 -13.99 -9.28
N MET A 42 -2.28 -13.21 -10.31
CA MET A 42 -1.55 -13.22 -11.59
C MET A 42 -1.73 -11.91 -12.35
N ALA A 43 -0.73 -11.50 -13.11
CA ALA A 43 -0.79 -10.34 -14.00
C ALA A 43 0.11 -10.56 -15.23
N CYS A 44 -0.17 -9.84 -16.33
CA CYS A 44 0.61 -9.92 -17.55
C CYS A 44 0.52 -8.66 -18.43
N ARG A 45 1.57 -8.44 -19.23
CA ARG A 45 1.54 -7.60 -20.44
C ARG A 45 1.91 -8.47 -21.64
N LEU A 46 1.07 -8.49 -22.66
CA LEU A 46 1.24 -9.28 -23.87
C LEU A 46 0.86 -8.45 -25.12
N PRO A 47 1.28 -8.87 -26.32
CA PRO A 47 0.93 -8.18 -27.56
C PRO A 47 -0.57 -8.04 -27.80
N GLY A 48 -0.95 -7.12 -28.69
CA GLY A 48 -2.35 -6.84 -29.01
C GLY A 48 -3.05 -5.92 -28.00
N GLY A 49 -2.26 -5.21 -27.18
CA GLY A 49 -2.79 -4.32 -26.13
C GLY A 49 -3.27 -5.07 -24.89
N VAL A 50 -2.86 -6.33 -24.70
CA VAL A 50 -3.25 -7.13 -23.54
C VAL A 50 -2.50 -6.66 -22.30
N GLY A 51 -3.22 -5.95 -21.44
CA GLY A 51 -2.76 -5.40 -20.16
C GLY A 51 -3.16 -6.25 -18.95
N SER A 52 -4.00 -7.28 -19.09
CA SER A 52 -4.43 -8.09 -17.94
C SER A 52 -4.74 -9.55 -18.31
N PRO A 53 -4.84 -10.46 -17.32
CA PRO A 53 -5.30 -11.82 -17.57
C PRO A 53 -6.71 -11.90 -18.18
N ASP A 54 -7.60 -10.97 -17.83
CA ASP A 54 -8.96 -10.92 -18.38
C ASP A 54 -8.94 -10.44 -19.84
N GLU A 55 -8.10 -9.46 -20.20
CA GLU A 55 -7.90 -9.06 -21.60
C GLU A 55 -7.19 -10.14 -22.43
N LEU A 56 -6.30 -10.94 -21.83
CA LEU A 56 -5.75 -12.14 -22.48
C LEU A 56 -6.88 -13.13 -22.80
N TRP A 57 -7.81 -13.31 -21.86
CA TRP A 57 -8.96 -14.17 -22.06
C TRP A 57 -9.84 -13.67 -23.20
N ASP A 58 -10.14 -12.38 -23.26
CA ASP A 58 -10.90 -11.77 -24.35
C ASP A 58 -10.20 -11.99 -25.71
N LEU A 59 -8.88 -11.83 -25.78
CA LEU A 59 -8.11 -12.09 -27.00
C LEU A 59 -8.24 -13.56 -27.46
N VAL A 60 -8.00 -14.54 -26.58
CA VAL A 60 -8.01 -15.95 -26.98
C VAL A 60 -9.41 -16.50 -27.22
N SER A 61 -10.41 -16.02 -26.47
CA SER A 61 -11.81 -16.46 -26.62
C SER A 61 -12.47 -15.89 -27.87
N SER A 62 -12.06 -14.71 -28.32
CA SER A 62 -12.51 -14.11 -29.59
C SER A 62 -11.72 -14.60 -30.82
N GLY A 63 -10.66 -15.40 -30.60
CA GLY A 63 -9.80 -15.90 -31.69
C GLY A 63 -8.88 -14.83 -32.30
N GLY A 64 -8.49 -13.82 -31.51
CA GLY A 64 -7.64 -12.73 -31.98
C GLY A 64 -6.19 -13.13 -32.28
N ASP A 65 -5.61 -12.47 -33.29
CA ASP A 65 -4.20 -12.56 -33.72
C ASP A 65 -3.53 -11.21 -33.44
N ALA A 66 -2.50 -11.23 -32.60
CA ALA A 66 -1.79 -10.06 -32.10
C ALA A 66 -0.45 -9.80 -32.82
N ILE A 67 -0.17 -10.48 -33.93
CA ILE A 67 1.02 -10.23 -34.74
C ILE A 67 0.87 -8.90 -35.49
N SER A 68 1.84 -8.00 -35.32
CA SER A 68 1.92 -6.68 -35.94
C SER A 68 3.22 -6.50 -36.72
N GLU A 69 3.36 -5.38 -37.42
CA GLU A 69 4.65 -4.90 -37.95
C GLU A 69 5.60 -4.50 -36.81
N PHE A 70 6.90 -4.35 -37.11
CA PHE A 70 7.92 -3.92 -36.15
C PHE A 70 7.62 -2.54 -35.52
N PRO A 71 8.02 -2.32 -34.25
CA PRO A 71 7.76 -1.07 -33.53
C PRO A 71 8.57 0.10 -34.11
N ALA A 72 7.93 1.26 -34.25
CA ALA A 72 8.55 2.47 -34.78
C ALA A 72 9.28 3.33 -33.73
N ASP A 73 9.06 3.04 -32.44
CA ASP A 73 9.49 3.85 -31.29
C ASP A 73 10.79 3.36 -30.62
N ARG A 74 11.50 2.40 -31.23
CA ARG A 74 12.71 1.78 -30.64
C ARG A 74 14.02 2.17 -31.32
N GLY A 75 13.95 2.97 -32.38
CA GLY A 75 15.11 3.41 -33.16
C GLY A 75 15.67 2.32 -34.10
N TRP A 76 14.85 1.36 -34.52
CA TRP A 76 15.26 0.31 -35.45
C TRP A 76 15.25 0.80 -36.90
N ASP A 77 16.34 0.58 -37.64
CA ASP A 77 16.40 0.82 -39.09
C ASP A 77 15.71 -0.33 -39.85
N VAL A 78 14.37 -0.36 -39.80
CA VAL A 78 13.55 -1.46 -40.35
C VAL A 78 13.83 -1.67 -41.84
N GLU A 79 13.90 -0.59 -42.62
CA GLU A 79 14.20 -0.63 -44.06
C GLU A 79 15.62 -1.17 -44.32
N GLY A 80 16.61 -0.76 -43.51
CA GLY A 80 17.96 -1.26 -43.61
C GLY A 80 18.11 -2.71 -43.15
N ILE A 81 17.24 -3.23 -42.29
CA ILE A 81 17.34 -4.61 -41.77
C ILE A 81 16.59 -5.61 -42.65
N PHE A 82 15.53 -5.20 -43.34
CA PHE A 82 14.70 -6.10 -44.13
C PHE A 82 15.37 -6.53 -45.45
N ASP A 83 15.39 -7.83 -45.74
CA ASP A 83 15.73 -8.39 -47.04
C ASP A 83 14.95 -9.69 -47.26
N PRO A 84 14.14 -9.81 -48.33
CA PRO A 84 13.36 -11.01 -48.59
C PRO A 84 14.21 -12.26 -48.89
N ASP A 85 15.51 -12.14 -49.17
CA ASP A 85 16.42 -13.29 -49.31
C ASP A 85 16.84 -13.81 -47.92
N PRO A 86 16.45 -15.05 -47.51
CA PRO A 86 16.88 -15.63 -46.25
C PRO A 86 18.40 -15.85 -46.15
N GLY A 87 19.11 -15.82 -47.28
CA GLY A 87 20.56 -15.90 -47.36
C GLY A 87 21.30 -14.58 -47.10
N ALA A 88 20.61 -13.43 -46.99
CA ALA A 88 21.23 -12.11 -46.95
C ALA A 88 21.90 -11.76 -45.60
N ALA A 89 23.18 -11.36 -45.66
CA ALA A 89 24.06 -11.03 -44.54
C ALA A 89 23.52 -9.93 -43.58
N GLY A 90 23.24 -10.26 -42.32
CA GLY A 90 22.81 -9.28 -41.30
C GLY A 90 21.39 -8.76 -41.49
N LYS A 91 20.56 -9.46 -42.26
CA LYS A 91 19.19 -9.06 -42.60
C LYS A 91 18.15 -9.99 -41.98
N SER A 92 16.94 -9.49 -41.86
CA SER A 92 15.74 -10.25 -41.54
C SER A 92 14.84 -10.37 -42.76
N TYR A 93 14.33 -11.56 -43.06
CA TYR A 93 13.30 -11.74 -44.10
C TYR A 93 11.87 -11.56 -43.58
N VAL A 94 11.73 -11.29 -42.28
CA VAL A 94 10.46 -11.00 -41.60
C VAL A 94 10.51 -9.58 -41.02
N ARG A 95 9.37 -8.89 -41.07
CA ARG A 95 9.17 -7.56 -40.47
C ARG A 95 7.97 -7.50 -39.52
N THR A 96 7.44 -8.66 -39.15
CA THR A 96 6.30 -8.82 -38.25
C THR A 96 6.66 -9.66 -37.03
N GLY A 97 5.94 -9.44 -35.93
CA GLY A 97 6.11 -10.13 -34.65
C GLY A 97 5.05 -9.67 -33.64
N GLY A 98 5.06 -10.25 -32.44
CA GLY A 98 4.21 -9.79 -31.34
C GLY A 98 4.97 -8.80 -30.45
N PHE A 99 4.52 -7.55 -30.37
CA PHE A 99 5.19 -6.50 -29.59
C PHE A 99 4.30 -5.95 -28.48
N LEU A 100 4.89 -5.60 -27.35
CA LEU A 100 4.20 -4.87 -26.30
C LEU A 100 3.89 -3.44 -26.75
N SER A 101 2.68 -2.98 -26.49
CA SER A 101 2.34 -1.56 -26.55
C SER A 101 3.01 -0.83 -25.38
N GLY A 102 3.71 0.26 -25.64
CA GLY A 102 4.29 1.09 -24.58
C GLY A 102 5.47 0.42 -23.84
N ALA A 103 6.32 -0.37 -24.51
CA ALA A 103 7.47 -1.01 -23.84
C ALA A 103 8.44 -0.02 -23.17
N GLY A 104 8.46 1.25 -23.60
CA GLY A 104 9.21 2.33 -22.96
C GLY A 104 8.46 3.06 -21.84
N GLU A 105 7.17 2.78 -21.63
CA GLU A 105 6.33 3.45 -20.63
C GLU A 105 6.58 2.88 -19.23
N PHE A 106 6.72 3.75 -18.23
CA PHE A 106 6.95 3.37 -16.84
C PHE A 106 6.57 4.49 -15.86
N ASP A 107 6.13 4.15 -14.65
CA ASP A 107 5.92 5.09 -13.54
C ASP A 107 7.04 4.94 -12.51
N PRO A 108 8.15 5.69 -12.63
CA PRO A 108 9.30 5.50 -11.76
C PRO A 108 9.10 6.12 -10.37
N ALA A 109 8.23 7.12 -10.23
CA ALA A 109 8.02 7.85 -8.98
C ALA A 109 7.48 6.92 -7.89
N LEU A 110 6.46 6.11 -8.21
CA LEU A 110 5.89 5.10 -7.29
C LEU A 110 6.96 4.20 -6.66
N PHE A 111 8.01 3.88 -7.41
CA PHE A 111 9.04 2.93 -7.00
C PHE A 111 10.30 3.59 -6.42
N GLY A 112 10.28 4.91 -6.22
CA GLY A 112 11.45 5.67 -5.76
C GLY A 112 12.62 5.61 -6.75
N ILE A 113 12.33 5.60 -8.05
CA ILE A 113 13.32 5.51 -9.12
C ILE A 113 13.43 6.89 -9.80
N SER A 114 14.66 7.37 -9.98
CA SER A 114 14.89 8.63 -10.68
C SER A 114 14.64 8.50 -12.20
N PRO A 115 14.24 9.56 -12.92
CA PRO A 115 14.13 9.55 -14.38
C PRO A 115 15.40 9.09 -15.10
N ARG A 116 16.57 9.45 -14.56
CA ARG A 116 17.87 9.05 -15.10
C ARG A 116 18.11 7.54 -14.96
N GLU A 117 17.79 6.97 -13.80
CA GLU A 117 17.85 5.52 -13.60
C GLU A 117 16.81 4.79 -14.46
N ALA A 118 15.58 5.27 -14.52
CA ALA A 118 14.49 4.68 -15.31
C ALA A 118 14.85 4.57 -16.79
N THR A 119 15.51 5.59 -17.36
CA THR A 119 16.02 5.58 -18.73
C THR A 119 17.07 4.49 -18.95
N ALA A 120 17.99 4.31 -17.99
CA ALA A 120 19.05 3.31 -18.05
C ALA A 120 18.56 1.88 -17.75
N MET A 121 17.38 1.72 -17.16
CA MET A 121 16.80 0.41 -16.85
C MET A 121 16.29 -0.30 -18.10
N ASP A 122 16.68 -1.57 -18.24
CA ASP A 122 16.08 -2.50 -19.18
C ASP A 122 14.54 -2.51 -18.98
N PRO A 123 13.74 -2.33 -20.05
CA PRO A 123 12.28 -2.45 -20.01
C PRO A 123 11.77 -3.68 -19.26
N GLN A 124 12.49 -4.80 -19.32
CA GLN A 124 12.14 -6.02 -18.61
C GLN A 124 12.12 -5.81 -17.09
N GLN A 125 13.05 -5.04 -16.52
CA GLN A 125 13.07 -4.73 -15.09
C GLN A 125 11.88 -3.83 -14.70
N ARG A 126 11.59 -2.82 -15.53
CA ARG A 126 10.49 -1.88 -15.33
C ARG A 126 9.14 -2.59 -15.32
N LEU A 127 8.88 -3.40 -16.34
CA LEU A 127 7.65 -4.16 -16.45
C LEU A 127 7.54 -5.24 -15.35
N LEU A 128 8.63 -5.87 -14.93
CA LEU A 128 8.59 -6.82 -13.82
C LEU A 128 8.17 -6.14 -12.50
N LEU A 129 8.55 -4.88 -12.25
CA LEU A 129 8.09 -4.13 -11.08
C LEU A 129 6.58 -3.91 -11.11
N GLU A 130 6.06 -3.36 -12.22
CA GLU A 130 4.62 -3.09 -12.35
C GLU A 130 3.80 -4.38 -12.30
N ILE A 131 4.21 -5.43 -13.02
CA ILE A 131 3.46 -6.69 -13.08
C ILE A 131 3.52 -7.45 -11.75
N SER A 132 4.61 -7.31 -10.98
CA SER A 132 4.67 -7.86 -9.62
C SER A 132 3.71 -7.12 -8.68
N TRP A 133 3.64 -5.79 -8.77
CA TRP A 133 2.68 -4.98 -8.01
C TRP A 133 1.24 -5.40 -8.30
N GLU A 134 0.87 -5.47 -9.58
CA GLU A 134 -0.48 -5.84 -10.01
C GLU A 134 -0.85 -7.27 -9.61
N ALA A 135 0.08 -8.23 -9.74
CA ALA A 135 -0.18 -9.61 -9.35
C ALA A 135 -0.48 -9.74 -7.85
N LEU A 136 0.18 -8.93 -7.01
CA LEU A 136 -0.09 -8.83 -5.57
C LEU A 136 -1.45 -8.18 -5.29
N GLU A 137 -1.79 -7.08 -5.98
CA GLU A 137 -3.12 -6.45 -5.82
C GLU A 137 -4.27 -7.38 -6.26
N HIS A 138 -4.07 -8.16 -7.33
CA HIS A 138 -5.01 -9.21 -7.76
C HIS A 138 -5.12 -10.35 -6.74
N ALA A 139 -4.06 -10.61 -5.96
CA ALA A 139 -4.10 -11.56 -4.83
C ALA A 139 -4.80 -10.99 -3.58
N GLY A 140 -5.30 -9.76 -3.62
CA GLY A 140 -5.88 -9.06 -2.47
C GLY A 140 -4.85 -8.77 -1.39
N LEU A 141 -3.63 -8.43 -1.80
CA LEU A 141 -2.51 -8.05 -0.94
C LEU A 141 -2.15 -6.59 -1.14
N ASP A 142 -1.89 -5.91 -0.02
CA ASP A 142 -1.17 -4.65 -0.02
C ASP A 142 0.32 -4.96 -0.29
N PRO A 143 0.89 -4.54 -1.44
CA PRO A 143 2.29 -4.82 -1.77
C PRO A 143 3.28 -4.30 -0.73
N LEU A 144 2.98 -3.19 -0.04
CA LEU A 144 3.87 -2.57 0.95
C LEU A 144 3.78 -3.27 2.31
N SER A 145 2.67 -3.95 2.62
CA SER A 145 2.53 -4.76 3.84
C SER A 145 3.45 -5.99 3.89
N LEU A 146 4.11 -6.32 2.77
CA LEU A 146 5.04 -7.45 2.65
C LEU A 146 6.49 -7.10 2.97
N ARG A 147 6.79 -5.83 3.26
CA ARG A 147 8.15 -5.40 3.67
C ARG A 147 8.63 -6.20 4.89
N GLY A 148 9.86 -6.69 4.81
CA GLY A 148 10.49 -7.53 5.84
C GLY A 148 10.01 -8.98 5.87
N ARG A 149 9.22 -9.44 4.89
CA ARG A 149 8.73 -10.83 4.84
C ARG A 149 9.54 -11.70 3.89
N ASP A 150 9.57 -12.99 4.18
CA ASP A 150 10.25 -14.05 3.41
C ASP A 150 9.52 -14.41 2.10
N VAL A 151 9.27 -13.42 1.25
CA VAL A 151 8.67 -13.60 -0.08
C VAL A 151 9.79 -13.75 -1.12
N GLY A 152 9.82 -14.88 -1.83
CA GLY A 152 10.80 -15.14 -2.88
C GLY A 152 10.40 -14.53 -4.23
N VAL A 153 11.37 -14.22 -5.08
CA VAL A 153 11.18 -13.70 -6.44
C VAL A 153 11.97 -14.54 -7.44
N TYR A 154 11.29 -15.22 -8.35
CA TYR A 154 11.87 -16.12 -9.34
C TYR A 154 11.47 -15.67 -10.74
N SER A 155 12.42 -15.07 -11.46
CA SER A 155 12.16 -14.44 -12.76
C SER A 155 12.92 -15.14 -13.88
N GLY A 156 12.21 -15.58 -14.92
CA GLY A 156 12.81 -16.02 -16.17
C GLY A 156 13.07 -14.84 -17.09
N LEU A 157 14.31 -14.61 -17.50
CA LEU A 157 14.66 -13.56 -18.46
C LEU A 157 15.38 -14.14 -19.66
N MET A 158 15.30 -13.44 -20.78
CA MET A 158 16.11 -13.68 -21.97
C MET A 158 16.42 -12.32 -22.60
N TYR A 159 17.59 -12.22 -23.22
CA TYR A 159 18.14 -10.99 -23.78
C TYR A 159 18.53 -9.97 -22.70
N HIS A 160 19.74 -9.44 -22.84
CA HIS A 160 20.34 -8.42 -21.97
C HIS A 160 20.99 -7.34 -22.85
N ASP A 161 20.31 -7.02 -23.96
CA ASP A 161 20.85 -6.26 -25.09
C ASP A 161 20.56 -4.75 -25.00
N TYR A 162 19.65 -4.33 -24.11
CA TYR A 162 19.27 -2.93 -23.93
C TYR A 162 20.45 -2.03 -23.56
N GLY A 163 21.28 -2.43 -22.59
CA GLY A 163 22.46 -1.65 -22.19
C GLY A 163 23.61 -1.75 -23.20
N THR A 164 23.76 -2.90 -23.88
CA THR A 164 24.87 -3.16 -24.82
C THR A 164 24.68 -2.51 -26.19
N ARG A 165 23.52 -1.91 -26.46
CA ARG A 165 23.25 -1.15 -27.69
C ARG A 165 24.13 0.09 -27.85
N LEU A 166 24.64 0.62 -26.73
CA LEU A 166 25.39 1.87 -26.70
C LEU A 166 26.85 1.63 -27.06
N ARG A 167 27.38 2.41 -28.01
CA ARG A 167 28.81 2.40 -28.37
C ARG A 167 29.67 3.18 -27.37
N LYS A 168 29.07 4.20 -26.73
CA LYS A 168 29.66 5.03 -25.69
C LYS A 168 28.59 5.27 -24.61
N ILE A 169 28.99 5.23 -23.34
CA ILE A 169 28.09 5.54 -22.23
C ILE A 169 27.84 7.06 -22.23
N PRO A 170 26.58 7.54 -22.26
CA PRO A 170 26.27 8.95 -22.10
C PRO A 170 26.74 9.47 -20.74
N ALA A 171 27.27 10.69 -20.71
CA ALA A 171 27.73 11.33 -19.48
C ALA A 171 26.58 11.45 -18.47
N GLY A 172 26.81 11.06 -17.23
CA GLY A 172 25.83 11.05 -16.15
C GLY A 172 25.00 9.76 -16.06
N MET A 173 25.20 8.76 -16.93
CA MET A 173 24.57 7.43 -16.83
C MET A 173 25.53 6.35 -16.31
N GLU A 174 26.75 6.73 -15.92
CA GLU A 174 27.72 5.83 -15.33
C GLU A 174 27.16 5.19 -14.06
N GLY A 175 27.41 3.89 -13.86
CA GLY A 175 26.89 3.13 -12.72
C GLY A 175 25.43 2.67 -12.86
N PHE A 176 24.52 3.52 -13.36
CA PHE A 176 23.12 3.13 -13.57
C PHE A 176 22.94 2.07 -14.66
N LEU A 177 23.71 2.13 -15.76
CA LEU A 177 23.65 1.11 -16.80
C LEU A 177 24.09 -0.28 -16.31
N SER A 178 25.02 -0.33 -15.35
CA SER A 178 25.50 -1.60 -14.77
C SER A 178 24.35 -2.34 -14.07
N THR A 179 23.60 -1.62 -13.22
CA THR A 179 22.43 -2.19 -12.53
C THR A 179 21.21 -2.30 -13.44
N GLY A 180 21.05 -1.37 -14.39
CA GLY A 180 19.91 -1.29 -15.30
C GLY A 180 19.86 -2.41 -16.34
N ALA A 181 21.01 -2.96 -16.74
CA ALA A 181 21.08 -4.04 -17.75
C ALA A 181 21.38 -5.44 -17.16
N ALA A 182 21.75 -5.54 -15.88
CA ALA A 182 22.11 -6.81 -15.28
C ALA A 182 20.88 -7.71 -15.03
N GLY A 183 20.90 -8.94 -15.57
CA GLY A 183 19.80 -9.91 -15.38
C GLY A 183 19.51 -10.25 -13.92
N SER A 184 20.54 -10.36 -13.06
CA SER A 184 20.36 -10.61 -11.63
C SER A 184 19.62 -9.49 -10.90
N VAL A 185 19.72 -8.25 -11.39
CA VAL A 185 19.03 -7.10 -10.79
C VAL A 185 17.54 -7.13 -11.08
N ALA A 186 17.05 -7.84 -12.10
CA ALA A 186 15.61 -7.91 -12.39
C ALA A 186 14.78 -8.47 -11.22
N SER A 187 15.17 -9.63 -10.66
CA SER A 187 14.53 -10.19 -9.47
C SER A 187 14.94 -9.47 -8.19
N GLY A 188 16.20 -9.06 -8.09
CA GLY A 188 16.72 -8.31 -6.95
C GLY A 188 16.04 -6.96 -6.74
N ARG A 189 15.70 -6.25 -7.82
CA ARG A 189 15.04 -4.93 -7.78
C ARG A 189 13.59 -5.04 -7.33
N VAL A 190 12.85 -6.05 -7.79
CA VAL A 190 11.50 -6.34 -7.24
C VAL A 190 11.58 -6.58 -5.74
N SER A 191 12.55 -7.38 -5.30
CA SER A 191 12.75 -7.64 -3.86
C SER A 191 13.13 -6.38 -3.10
N TYR A 192 14.08 -5.59 -3.61
CA TYR A 192 14.52 -4.33 -3.00
C TYR A 192 13.37 -3.32 -2.86
N THR A 193 12.66 -3.04 -3.94
CA THR A 193 11.61 -2.02 -3.99
C THR A 193 10.40 -2.38 -3.10
N LEU A 194 10.03 -3.66 -3.06
CA LEU A 194 8.93 -4.15 -2.22
C LEU A 194 9.38 -4.57 -0.80
N GLY A 195 10.69 -4.50 -0.50
CA GLY A 195 11.29 -4.89 0.78
C GLY A 195 11.14 -6.38 1.11
N LEU A 196 11.21 -7.27 0.11
CA LEU A 196 11.07 -8.72 0.27
C LEU A 196 12.42 -9.37 0.64
N GLU A 197 12.40 -10.33 1.55
CA GLU A 197 13.59 -10.97 2.13
C GLU A 197 13.74 -12.46 1.76
N GLY A 198 12.88 -12.99 0.89
CA GLY A 198 13.03 -14.35 0.36
C GLY A 198 14.07 -14.44 -0.76
N PRO A 199 14.31 -15.63 -1.33
CA PRO A 199 15.29 -15.80 -2.41
C PRO A 199 14.91 -14.99 -3.66
N ALA A 200 15.86 -14.21 -4.18
CA ALA A 200 15.71 -13.46 -5.43
C ALA A 200 16.61 -14.06 -6.52
N VAL A 201 16.01 -14.71 -7.52
CA VAL A 201 16.72 -15.48 -8.54
C VAL A 201 16.22 -15.14 -9.93
N THR A 202 17.15 -14.78 -10.81
CA THR A 202 16.91 -14.68 -12.25
C THR A 202 17.47 -15.91 -12.96
N VAL A 203 16.69 -16.55 -13.83
CA VAL A 203 17.10 -17.73 -14.61
C VAL A 203 16.99 -17.48 -16.11
N ASP A 204 17.96 -18.00 -16.87
CA ASP A 204 17.91 -18.07 -18.33
C ASP A 204 18.10 -19.53 -18.77
N THR A 205 16.98 -20.14 -19.17
CA THR A 205 16.90 -21.43 -19.85
C THR A 205 16.16 -21.26 -21.18
N ALA A 206 16.39 -20.12 -21.84
CA ALA A 206 15.72 -19.68 -23.06
C ALA A 206 14.19 -19.75 -22.95
N CYS A 207 13.51 -20.39 -23.91
CA CYS A 207 12.05 -20.46 -23.98
C CYS A 207 11.40 -21.09 -22.72
N SER A 208 12.15 -21.89 -21.96
CA SER A 208 11.65 -22.56 -20.75
C SER A 208 11.81 -21.73 -19.45
N SER A 209 12.46 -20.57 -19.50
CA SER A 209 12.84 -19.76 -18.33
C SER A 209 11.72 -19.54 -17.31
N SER A 210 10.53 -19.12 -17.74
CA SER A 210 9.40 -18.88 -16.81
C SER A 210 8.79 -20.14 -16.18
N LEU A 211 8.86 -21.31 -16.83
CA LEU A 211 8.43 -22.56 -16.18
C LEU A 211 9.49 -23.12 -15.25
N VAL A 212 10.77 -22.90 -15.56
CA VAL A 212 11.87 -23.23 -14.65
C VAL A 212 11.82 -22.34 -13.40
N SER A 213 11.58 -21.03 -13.55
CA SER A 213 11.40 -20.12 -12.41
C SER A 213 10.22 -20.54 -11.53
N LEU A 214 9.07 -20.88 -12.13
CA LEU A 214 7.91 -21.43 -11.42
C LEU A 214 8.24 -22.75 -10.71
N HIS A 215 8.97 -23.66 -11.36
CA HIS A 215 9.40 -24.90 -10.73
C HIS A 215 10.27 -24.63 -9.49
N LEU A 216 11.23 -23.72 -9.56
CA LEU A 216 12.10 -23.35 -8.44
C LEU A 216 11.31 -22.72 -7.29
N ALA A 217 10.36 -21.82 -7.59
CA ALA A 217 9.47 -21.22 -6.61
C ALA A 217 8.61 -22.29 -5.89
N VAL A 218 8.07 -23.26 -6.64
CA VAL A 218 7.33 -24.41 -6.07
C VAL A 218 8.21 -25.25 -5.15
N GLN A 219 9.48 -25.48 -5.52
CA GLN A 219 10.40 -26.21 -4.64
C GLN A 219 10.71 -25.43 -3.36
N ALA A 220 10.99 -24.14 -3.45
CA ALA A 220 11.30 -23.28 -2.31
C ALA A 220 10.13 -23.19 -1.31
N LEU A 221 8.90 -23.06 -1.81
CA LEU A 221 7.69 -23.10 -0.97
C LEU A 221 7.52 -24.44 -0.26
N ARG A 222 7.77 -25.57 -0.94
CA ARG A 222 7.71 -26.91 -0.34
C ARG A 222 8.83 -27.15 0.67
N ALA A 223 10.00 -26.57 0.45
CA ALA A 223 11.15 -26.63 1.33
C ALA A 223 11.01 -25.71 2.55
N GLY A 224 10.09 -24.73 2.51
CA GLY A 224 9.93 -23.72 3.55
C GLY A 224 11.02 -22.63 3.51
N GLU A 225 11.67 -22.43 2.37
CA GLU A 225 12.64 -21.35 2.15
C GLU A 225 11.96 -19.98 2.03
N CYS A 226 10.68 -19.98 1.69
CA CYS A 226 9.82 -18.81 1.66
C CYS A 226 8.37 -19.20 2.04
N SER A 227 7.60 -18.21 2.47
CA SER A 227 6.17 -18.37 2.78
C SER A 227 5.26 -18.06 1.58
N MET A 228 5.77 -17.24 0.65
CA MET A 228 5.14 -16.83 -0.59
C MET A 228 6.21 -16.68 -1.67
N ALA A 229 5.85 -16.82 -2.94
CA ALA A 229 6.75 -16.55 -4.04
C ALA A 229 6.07 -15.83 -5.21
N LEU A 230 6.78 -14.88 -5.82
CA LEU A 230 6.49 -14.33 -7.13
C LEU A 230 7.27 -15.16 -8.16
N ALA A 231 6.59 -15.72 -9.15
CA ALA A 231 7.24 -16.51 -10.20
C ALA A 231 6.74 -16.09 -11.58
N GLY A 232 7.64 -15.95 -12.54
CA GLY A 232 7.25 -15.47 -13.86
C GLY A 232 8.40 -15.36 -14.84
N GLY A 233 8.21 -14.53 -15.85
CA GLY A 233 9.28 -14.17 -16.78
C GLY A 233 8.94 -12.98 -17.65
N ALA A 234 9.97 -12.39 -18.23
CA ALA A 234 9.92 -11.23 -19.10
C ALA A 234 10.80 -11.46 -20.33
N ALA A 235 10.35 -10.95 -21.47
CA ALA A 235 11.14 -10.82 -22.68
C ALA A 235 10.69 -9.57 -23.44
N VAL A 236 11.62 -8.63 -23.62
CA VAL A 236 11.44 -7.43 -24.45
C VAL A 236 12.66 -7.33 -25.35
N MET A 237 12.44 -7.22 -26.65
CA MET A 237 13.48 -7.09 -27.66
C MET A 237 13.86 -5.62 -27.80
N ALA A 238 14.97 -5.22 -27.18
CA ALA A 238 15.50 -3.86 -27.36
C ALA A 238 16.14 -3.68 -28.75
N GLN A 239 16.74 -4.74 -29.30
CA GLN A 239 17.34 -4.77 -30.63
C GLN A 239 16.66 -5.81 -31.55
N PRO A 240 16.72 -5.63 -32.89
CA PRO A 240 16.16 -6.58 -33.85
C PRO A 240 17.05 -7.82 -34.06
N SER A 241 18.15 -7.95 -33.33
CA SER A 241 19.13 -9.04 -33.43
C SER A 241 18.50 -10.44 -33.41
N PRO A 242 17.48 -10.76 -32.58
CA PRO A 242 16.83 -12.07 -32.62
C PRO A 242 16.22 -12.40 -33.99
N PHE A 243 15.62 -11.42 -34.68
CA PHE A 243 15.05 -11.64 -36.02
C PHE A 243 16.13 -11.90 -37.07
N ILE A 244 17.27 -11.21 -36.98
CA ILE A 244 18.41 -11.39 -37.89
C ILE A 244 19.02 -12.79 -37.72
N GLU A 245 19.26 -13.21 -36.48
CA GLU A 245 19.87 -14.51 -36.17
C GLU A 245 18.96 -15.68 -36.54
N PHE A 246 17.66 -15.60 -36.25
CA PHE A 246 16.71 -16.65 -36.64
C PHE A 246 16.42 -16.66 -38.13
N SER A 247 16.46 -15.50 -38.81
CA SER A 247 16.37 -15.45 -40.27
C SER A 247 17.52 -16.24 -40.92
N ARG A 248 18.73 -16.12 -40.37
CA ARG A 248 19.88 -16.89 -40.87
C ARG A 248 19.72 -18.38 -40.79
N GLN A 249 19.06 -18.84 -39.74
CA GLN A 249 18.79 -20.25 -39.50
C GLN A 249 17.55 -20.73 -40.27
N ARG A 250 16.84 -19.82 -40.97
CA ARG A 250 15.53 -20.07 -41.58
C ARG A 250 14.53 -20.60 -40.55
N GLY A 251 14.62 -20.09 -39.32
CA GLY A 251 13.81 -20.51 -38.19
C GLY A 251 12.50 -19.72 -38.04
N LEU A 252 12.36 -18.59 -38.73
CA LEU A 252 11.17 -17.75 -38.66
C LEU A 252 10.11 -18.18 -39.67
N ALA A 253 8.84 -18.13 -39.26
CA ALA A 253 7.72 -18.23 -40.20
C ALA A 253 7.70 -17.02 -41.13
N VAL A 254 7.45 -17.21 -42.43
CA VAL A 254 7.52 -16.13 -43.42
C VAL A 254 6.49 -15.03 -43.16
N ASP A 255 5.33 -15.40 -42.62
CA ASP A 255 4.24 -14.51 -42.23
C ASP A 255 4.32 -14.06 -40.76
N GLY A 256 5.38 -14.44 -40.04
CA GLY A 256 5.59 -14.13 -38.63
C GLY A 256 4.62 -14.85 -37.66
N ARG A 257 3.86 -15.86 -38.11
CA ARG A 257 2.85 -16.54 -37.29
C ARG A 257 3.27 -17.94 -36.86
N CYS A 258 3.02 -18.29 -35.60
CA CYS A 258 3.23 -19.64 -35.10
C CYS A 258 2.05 -20.54 -35.51
N LYS A 259 2.22 -21.33 -36.57
CA LYS A 259 1.21 -22.26 -37.10
C LYS A 259 1.29 -23.64 -36.41
N ALA A 260 1.16 -23.64 -35.08
CA ALA A 260 1.43 -24.79 -34.23
C ALA A 260 0.61 -26.04 -34.64
N PHE A 261 1.30 -27.14 -34.89
CA PHE A 261 0.75 -28.45 -35.31
C PHE A 261 -0.02 -28.45 -36.64
N SER A 262 0.06 -27.37 -37.41
CA SER A 262 -0.54 -27.27 -38.74
C SER A 262 0.36 -27.89 -39.80
N ASP A 263 -0.23 -28.35 -40.91
CA ASP A 263 0.56 -28.84 -42.07
C ASP A 263 1.38 -27.72 -42.73
N SER A 264 0.95 -26.46 -42.55
CA SER A 264 1.62 -25.25 -43.05
C SER A 264 2.69 -24.68 -42.09
N ALA A 265 3.03 -25.40 -41.02
CA ALA A 265 4.07 -25.03 -40.06
C ALA A 265 5.46 -24.87 -40.73
N ASP A 266 5.96 -23.64 -40.81
CA ASP A 266 7.19 -23.25 -41.52
C ASP A 266 8.23 -22.56 -40.63
N GLY A 267 7.93 -22.28 -39.35
CA GLY A 267 8.83 -21.59 -38.44
C GLY A 267 8.10 -20.95 -37.27
N THR A 268 8.85 -20.21 -36.44
CA THR A 268 8.31 -19.48 -35.29
C THR A 268 8.05 -18.01 -35.64
N GLY A 269 6.99 -17.44 -35.09
CA GLY A 269 6.82 -15.99 -34.93
C GLY A 269 7.42 -15.55 -33.60
N LEU A 270 8.31 -14.55 -33.59
CA LEU A 270 8.87 -14.02 -32.34
C LEU A 270 7.91 -13.02 -31.70
N SER A 271 7.93 -12.98 -30.37
CA SER A 271 7.06 -12.12 -29.61
C SER A 271 7.66 -11.76 -28.25
N GLU A 272 7.11 -10.71 -27.67
CA GLU A 272 7.43 -10.18 -26.35
C GLU A 272 6.36 -10.55 -25.33
N GLY A 273 6.69 -10.41 -24.05
CA GLY A 273 5.72 -10.64 -23.00
C GLY A 273 6.32 -10.52 -21.62
N VAL A 274 5.45 -10.21 -20.66
CA VAL A 274 5.77 -10.28 -19.23
C VAL A 274 4.59 -10.91 -18.51
N GLY A 275 4.87 -11.83 -17.59
CA GLY A 275 3.85 -12.43 -16.74
C GLY A 275 4.41 -12.84 -15.39
N VAL A 276 3.61 -12.66 -14.33
CA VAL A 276 3.94 -13.05 -12.96
C VAL A 276 2.73 -13.71 -12.31
N VAL A 277 2.97 -14.77 -11.56
CA VAL A 277 2.01 -15.43 -10.69
C VAL A 277 2.47 -15.34 -9.23
N VAL A 278 1.51 -15.17 -8.32
CA VAL A 278 1.74 -15.21 -6.86
C VAL A 278 1.40 -16.60 -6.34
N LEU A 279 2.36 -17.20 -5.66
CA LEU A 279 2.31 -18.59 -5.21
C LEU A 279 2.37 -18.67 -3.68
N GLU A 280 1.51 -19.50 -3.10
CA GLU A 280 1.58 -19.92 -1.70
C GLU A 280 1.32 -21.42 -1.58
N ARG A 281 1.75 -22.03 -0.48
CA ARG A 281 1.24 -23.36 -0.12
C ARG A 281 -0.29 -23.31 -0.03
N LEU A 282 -1.00 -24.29 -0.60
CA LEU A 282 -2.47 -24.29 -0.59
C LEU A 282 -3.04 -24.27 0.85
N SER A 283 -2.34 -24.88 1.81
CA SER A 283 -2.72 -24.86 3.22
C SER A 283 -2.62 -23.45 3.83
N ASP A 284 -1.62 -22.66 3.42
CA ASP A 284 -1.40 -21.29 3.87
C ASP A 284 -2.39 -20.32 3.24
N ALA A 285 -2.63 -20.44 1.93
CA ALA A 285 -3.65 -19.66 1.23
C ALA A 285 -5.04 -19.84 1.86
N ARG A 286 -5.41 -21.09 2.19
CA ARG A 286 -6.66 -21.40 2.89
C ARG A 286 -6.70 -20.82 4.30
N ARG A 287 -5.62 -20.94 5.07
CA ARG A 287 -5.53 -20.38 6.42
C ARG A 287 -5.66 -18.85 6.41
N ALA A 288 -5.13 -18.21 5.39
CA ALA A 288 -5.22 -16.77 5.17
C ALA A 288 -6.54 -16.33 4.50
N GLY A 289 -7.47 -17.25 4.21
CA GLY A 289 -8.73 -16.94 3.56
C GLY A 289 -8.57 -16.38 2.14
N ARG A 290 -7.48 -16.70 1.46
CA ARG A 290 -7.19 -16.20 0.12
C ARG A 290 -7.98 -16.93 -0.95
N ARG A 291 -8.36 -16.19 -1.99
CA ARG A 291 -8.88 -16.76 -3.23
C ARG A 291 -7.78 -17.57 -3.92
N VAL A 292 -8.12 -18.79 -4.32
CA VAL A 292 -7.25 -19.65 -5.13
C VAL A 292 -7.76 -19.63 -6.56
N LEU A 293 -6.91 -19.28 -7.52
CA LEU A 293 -7.24 -19.21 -8.94
C LEU A 293 -7.06 -20.57 -9.62
N ALA A 294 -5.99 -21.28 -9.27
CA ALA A 294 -5.68 -22.64 -9.68
C ALA A 294 -4.61 -23.23 -8.75
N VAL A 295 -4.28 -24.51 -8.94
CA VAL A 295 -3.30 -25.22 -8.13
C VAL A 295 -2.23 -25.86 -9.02
N VAL A 296 -0.96 -25.61 -8.71
CA VAL A 296 0.18 -26.35 -9.26
C VAL A 296 0.36 -27.62 -8.44
N THR A 297 0.01 -28.77 -9.02
CA THR A 297 0.07 -30.07 -8.34
C THR A 297 1.41 -30.78 -8.56
N GLY A 298 2.00 -30.61 -9.75
CA GLY A 298 3.32 -31.16 -10.06
C GLY A 298 4.06 -30.36 -11.12
N SER A 299 5.38 -30.42 -11.09
CA SER A 299 6.25 -29.84 -12.12
C SER A 299 7.54 -30.66 -12.21
N ALA A 300 8.17 -30.62 -13.37
CA ALA A 300 9.49 -31.23 -13.60
C ALA A 300 10.30 -30.44 -14.62
N VAL A 301 11.62 -30.49 -14.48
CA VAL A 301 12.60 -29.91 -15.40
C VAL A 301 13.63 -30.99 -15.75
N ASN A 302 14.02 -31.09 -17.02
CA ASN A 302 15.11 -31.97 -17.45
C ASN A 302 15.92 -31.36 -18.61
N GLN A 303 16.79 -32.17 -19.21
CA GLN A 303 17.66 -31.77 -20.32
C GLN A 303 17.62 -32.80 -21.46
N ASP A 304 17.71 -32.31 -22.69
CA ASP A 304 17.78 -33.09 -23.91
C ASP A 304 19.09 -33.89 -24.02
N GLY A 305 20.17 -33.38 -23.42
CA GLY A 305 21.48 -34.02 -23.45
C GLY A 305 22.09 -34.02 -24.85
N ALA A 306 22.74 -35.13 -25.24
CA ALA A 306 23.36 -35.26 -26.56
C ALA A 306 22.32 -35.63 -27.64
N SER A 307 21.51 -34.65 -28.05
CA SER A 307 20.54 -34.77 -29.16
C SER A 307 21.21 -34.61 -30.53
N ASN A 308 20.44 -34.59 -31.62
CA ASN A 308 20.93 -34.49 -33.01
C ASN A 308 21.48 -33.09 -33.39
N GLY A 309 21.76 -32.25 -32.40
CA GLY A 309 22.26 -30.88 -32.52
C GLY A 309 21.84 -30.10 -31.29
N LEU A 310 22.66 -29.14 -30.84
CA LEU A 310 22.40 -28.39 -29.58
C LEU A 310 20.98 -27.80 -29.51
N THR A 311 20.47 -27.33 -30.65
CA THR A 311 19.17 -26.69 -30.78
C THR A 311 18.05 -27.62 -31.23
N ALA A 312 18.37 -28.90 -31.51
CA ALA A 312 17.40 -29.89 -31.97
C ALA A 312 16.68 -30.53 -30.76
N PRO A 313 15.33 -30.48 -30.71
CA PRO A 313 14.56 -31.04 -29.60
C PRO A 313 14.67 -32.57 -29.53
N ASN A 314 14.47 -33.14 -28.33
CA ASN A 314 14.50 -34.59 -28.11
C ASN A 314 13.17 -35.16 -27.57
N GLY A 315 12.43 -35.87 -28.42
CA GLY A 315 11.13 -36.49 -28.05
C GLY A 315 11.21 -37.37 -26.78
N PRO A 316 12.16 -38.31 -26.66
CA PRO A 316 12.31 -39.11 -25.45
C PRO A 316 12.54 -38.29 -24.17
N SER A 317 13.24 -37.15 -24.25
CA SER A 317 13.42 -36.23 -23.12
C SER A 317 12.13 -35.52 -22.76
N GLN A 318 11.33 -35.10 -23.74
CA GLN A 318 10.01 -34.52 -23.53
C GLN A 318 9.04 -35.53 -22.89
N GLU A 319 9.05 -36.79 -23.33
CA GLU A 319 8.28 -37.87 -22.68
C GLU A 319 8.67 -38.04 -21.22
N ARG A 320 9.98 -38.01 -20.92
CA ARG A 320 10.49 -38.17 -19.54
C ARG A 320 10.07 -37.01 -18.64
N VAL A 321 10.11 -35.76 -19.12
CA VAL A 321 9.70 -34.61 -18.29
C VAL A 321 8.20 -34.62 -18.01
N ILE A 322 7.39 -35.01 -18.99
CA ILE A 322 5.93 -35.20 -18.81
C ILE A 322 5.65 -36.25 -17.74
N ARG A 323 6.26 -37.44 -17.86
CA ARG A 323 6.09 -38.52 -16.88
C ARG A 323 6.57 -38.13 -15.49
N ALA A 324 7.67 -37.38 -15.39
CA ALA A 324 8.19 -36.90 -14.11
C ALA A 324 7.25 -35.89 -13.45
N ALA A 325 6.68 -34.95 -14.22
CA ALA A 325 5.71 -33.98 -13.70
C ALA A 325 4.42 -34.68 -13.19
N LEU A 326 3.90 -35.64 -13.94
CA LEU A 326 2.77 -36.48 -13.51
C LEU A 326 3.09 -37.29 -12.24
N ALA A 327 4.27 -37.89 -12.16
CA ALA A 327 4.71 -38.63 -10.97
C ALA A 327 4.88 -37.72 -9.74
N ASN A 328 5.34 -36.47 -9.94
CA ASN A 328 5.43 -35.46 -8.90
C ASN A 328 4.04 -34.99 -8.42
N ALA A 329 3.06 -34.93 -9.32
CA ALA A 329 1.66 -34.67 -8.98
C ALA A 329 0.94 -35.89 -8.37
N GLY A 330 1.46 -37.10 -8.56
CA GLY A 330 0.78 -38.35 -8.18
C GLY A 330 -0.41 -38.68 -9.10
N LEU A 331 -0.36 -38.26 -10.36
CA LEU A 331 -1.42 -38.41 -11.35
C LEU A 331 -1.05 -39.39 -12.47
N GLY A 332 -2.05 -39.96 -13.11
CA GLY A 332 -1.94 -40.74 -14.34
C GLY A 332 -2.17 -39.90 -15.59
N VAL A 333 -1.85 -40.46 -16.75
CA VAL A 333 -2.03 -39.79 -18.06
C VAL A 333 -3.50 -39.49 -18.40
N SER A 334 -4.45 -40.27 -17.86
CA SER A 334 -5.89 -40.09 -18.08
C SER A 334 -6.50 -38.96 -17.26
N ASP A 335 -5.75 -38.41 -16.30
CA ASP A 335 -6.22 -37.38 -15.36
C ASP A 335 -6.07 -35.96 -15.90
N VAL A 336 -5.32 -35.77 -16.99
CA VAL A 336 -5.09 -34.47 -17.64
C VAL A 336 -5.96 -34.38 -18.89
N ASP A 337 -6.67 -33.28 -19.06
CA ASP A 337 -7.67 -33.12 -20.14
C ASP A 337 -7.08 -32.39 -21.34
N ALA A 338 -6.20 -31.42 -21.09
CA ALA A 338 -5.59 -30.59 -22.12
C ALA A 338 -4.10 -30.33 -21.89
N VAL A 339 -3.36 -30.02 -22.95
CA VAL A 339 -1.99 -29.52 -22.89
C VAL A 339 -1.87 -28.21 -23.66
N GLU A 340 -1.44 -27.17 -22.95
CA GLU A 340 -0.84 -25.98 -23.54
C GLU A 340 0.61 -26.31 -23.89
N ALA A 341 0.83 -26.55 -25.18
CA ALA A 341 2.07 -27.07 -25.70
C ALA A 341 3.16 -25.99 -25.83
N HIS A 342 4.40 -26.45 -26.03
CA HIS A 342 5.45 -25.56 -26.51
C HIS A 342 5.12 -25.06 -27.92
N GLY A 343 4.66 -25.92 -28.83
CA GLY A 343 3.92 -25.62 -30.06
C GLY A 343 4.38 -24.34 -30.77
N THR A 344 5.56 -24.39 -31.38
CA THR A 344 6.23 -23.20 -31.95
C THR A 344 5.88 -22.97 -33.41
N GLY A 345 5.20 -23.91 -34.08
CA GLY A 345 4.97 -23.83 -35.51
C GLY A 345 6.18 -24.27 -36.34
N THR A 346 7.16 -24.91 -35.71
CA THR A 346 8.39 -25.33 -36.41
C THR A 346 8.19 -26.68 -37.09
N SER A 347 8.65 -26.77 -38.34
CA SER A 347 8.52 -27.96 -39.19
C SER A 347 9.14 -29.25 -38.61
N LEU A 348 10.10 -29.13 -37.68
CA LEU A 348 10.76 -30.24 -37.00
C LEU A 348 10.28 -30.42 -35.55
N GLY A 349 10.08 -29.32 -34.81
CA GLY A 349 9.76 -29.37 -33.38
C GLY A 349 8.34 -29.86 -33.12
N ASP A 350 7.36 -29.37 -33.88
CA ASP A 350 5.96 -29.72 -33.66
C ASP A 350 5.69 -31.24 -33.81
N PRO A 351 6.24 -31.96 -34.83
CA PRO A 351 6.09 -33.41 -34.88
C PRO A 351 6.76 -34.17 -33.73
N ILE A 352 7.89 -33.66 -33.23
CA ILE A 352 8.60 -34.27 -32.09
C ILE A 352 7.78 -34.12 -30.81
N GLU A 353 7.22 -32.94 -30.57
CA GLU A 353 6.36 -32.69 -29.41
C GLU A 353 5.05 -33.48 -29.49
N ALA A 354 4.37 -33.49 -30.64
CA ALA A 354 3.16 -34.29 -30.83
C ALA A 354 3.43 -35.78 -30.61
N GLY A 355 4.58 -36.29 -31.10
CA GLY A 355 5.04 -37.65 -30.84
C GLY A 355 5.22 -37.95 -29.35
N ALA A 356 5.83 -37.04 -28.59
CA ALA A 356 6.00 -37.20 -27.14
C ALA A 356 4.65 -37.19 -26.40
N LEU A 357 3.69 -36.36 -26.82
CA LEU A 357 2.33 -36.35 -26.28
C LEU A 357 1.59 -37.65 -26.60
N LEU A 358 1.68 -38.16 -27.84
CA LEU A 358 1.09 -39.44 -28.25
C LEU A 358 1.67 -40.63 -27.47
N ALA A 359 2.99 -40.63 -27.24
CA ALA A 359 3.69 -41.67 -26.48
C ALA A 359 3.40 -41.63 -24.96
N THR A 360 2.90 -40.49 -24.46
CA THR A 360 2.53 -40.30 -23.04
C THR A 360 1.01 -40.22 -22.87
N TYR A 361 0.44 -39.03 -22.98
CA TYR A 361 -0.99 -38.76 -22.82
C TYR A 361 -1.88 -39.52 -23.83
N GLY A 362 -1.40 -39.72 -25.07
CA GLY A 362 -2.14 -40.47 -26.09
C GLY A 362 -2.40 -41.94 -25.74
N GLN A 363 -1.69 -42.47 -24.74
CA GLN A 363 -1.86 -43.84 -24.22
C GLN A 363 -2.96 -43.94 -23.14
N ARG A 364 -3.84 -42.95 -23.04
CA ARG A 364 -4.93 -42.86 -22.03
C ARG A 364 -6.10 -43.84 -22.23
N GLY A 365 -6.08 -44.69 -23.26
CA GLY A 365 -7.13 -45.67 -23.56
C GLY A 365 -8.33 -45.08 -24.31
N SER A 366 -9.47 -45.78 -24.32
CA SER A 366 -10.71 -45.33 -24.98
C SER A 366 -11.43 -44.27 -24.12
N GLY A 367 -11.76 -43.12 -24.70
CA GLY A 367 -12.43 -42.02 -24.01
C GLY A 367 -12.28 -40.71 -24.78
N GLU A 368 -12.42 -39.58 -24.08
CA GLU A 368 -12.12 -38.27 -24.67
C GLU A 368 -10.61 -38.14 -24.96
N PRO A 369 -10.25 -37.56 -26.12
CA PRO A 369 -8.85 -37.33 -26.47
C PRO A 369 -8.21 -36.30 -25.53
N LEU A 370 -6.89 -36.29 -25.47
CA LEU A 370 -6.17 -35.13 -24.94
C LEU A 370 -6.28 -33.98 -25.94
N TRP A 371 -6.77 -32.84 -25.47
CA TRP A 371 -6.79 -31.62 -26.26
C TRP A 371 -5.42 -30.93 -26.25
N VAL A 372 -4.85 -30.62 -27.41
CA VAL A 372 -3.58 -29.89 -27.50
C VAL A 372 -3.76 -28.56 -28.21
N GLY A 373 -3.18 -27.50 -27.66
CA GLY A 373 -3.16 -26.18 -28.27
C GLY A 373 -1.93 -25.37 -27.88
N SER A 374 -1.77 -24.18 -28.45
CA SER A 374 -0.66 -23.27 -28.14
C SER A 374 -1.12 -21.81 -28.22
N LEU A 375 -0.93 -21.05 -27.15
CA LEU A 375 -1.13 -19.60 -27.09
C LEU A 375 -0.29 -18.85 -28.14
N LYS A 376 0.82 -19.46 -28.59
CA LYS A 376 1.72 -18.83 -29.56
C LYS A 376 1.04 -18.57 -30.90
N SER A 377 -0.03 -19.29 -31.24
CA SER A 377 -0.81 -19.00 -32.43
C SER A 377 -1.53 -17.65 -32.39
N ASN A 378 -1.79 -17.11 -31.18
CA ASN A 378 -2.47 -15.83 -30.99
C ASN A 378 -1.48 -14.69 -30.86
N ILE A 379 -0.41 -14.87 -30.07
CA ILE A 379 0.49 -13.77 -29.68
C ILE A 379 1.91 -13.92 -30.21
N GLY A 380 2.25 -15.02 -30.91
CA GLY A 380 3.62 -15.40 -31.23
C GLY A 380 4.37 -16.01 -30.04
N HIS A 381 5.65 -16.31 -30.22
CA HIS A 381 6.49 -16.91 -29.18
C HIS A 381 7.07 -15.85 -28.24
N ALA A 382 6.43 -15.65 -27.07
CA ALA A 382 6.85 -14.71 -26.02
C ALA A 382 8.14 -15.10 -25.25
N GLN A 383 9.04 -15.85 -25.89
CA GLN A 383 10.39 -16.18 -25.40
C GLN A 383 10.41 -16.63 -23.92
N ALA A 384 11.15 -15.95 -23.04
CA ALA A 384 11.24 -16.30 -21.61
C ALA A 384 9.90 -16.22 -20.86
N ALA A 385 8.95 -15.40 -21.31
CA ALA A 385 7.61 -15.29 -20.74
C ALA A 385 6.61 -16.31 -21.31
N ALA A 386 6.98 -17.09 -22.32
CA ALA A 386 6.05 -18.00 -23.02
C ALA A 386 5.40 -19.04 -22.10
N GLY A 387 6.17 -19.59 -21.15
CA GLY A 387 5.69 -20.57 -20.19
C GLY A 387 4.60 -20.02 -19.27
N VAL A 388 4.89 -18.91 -18.58
CA VAL A 388 3.93 -18.28 -17.66
C VAL A 388 2.70 -17.73 -18.40
N ALA A 389 2.85 -17.21 -19.63
CA ALA A 389 1.70 -16.81 -20.45
C ALA A 389 0.76 -18.00 -20.74
N GLY A 390 1.32 -19.17 -21.04
CA GLY A 390 0.57 -20.42 -21.17
C GLY A 390 -0.13 -20.85 -19.88
N VAL A 391 0.53 -20.68 -18.72
CA VAL A 391 -0.09 -20.91 -17.40
C VAL A 391 -1.30 -19.99 -17.21
N ILE A 392 -1.16 -18.68 -17.46
CA ILE A 392 -2.25 -17.71 -17.29
C ILE A 392 -3.43 -18.04 -18.21
N LYS A 393 -3.18 -18.36 -19.49
CA LYS A 393 -4.23 -18.85 -20.42
C LYS A 393 -4.98 -20.03 -19.84
N MET A 394 -4.27 -21.05 -19.34
CA MET A 394 -4.92 -22.26 -18.83
C MET A 394 -5.66 -22.04 -17.50
N VAL A 395 -5.19 -21.12 -16.65
CA VAL A 395 -5.96 -20.69 -15.46
C VAL A 395 -7.27 -20.03 -15.88
N GLN A 396 -7.25 -19.12 -16.87
CA GLN A 396 -8.47 -18.50 -17.40
C GLN A 396 -9.40 -19.54 -18.05
N ALA A 397 -8.85 -20.47 -18.83
CA ALA A 397 -9.62 -21.57 -19.43
C ALA A 397 -10.37 -22.41 -18.38
N MET A 398 -9.72 -22.72 -17.24
CA MET A 398 -10.35 -23.44 -16.13
C MET A 398 -11.46 -22.62 -15.46
N ARG A 399 -11.24 -21.32 -15.26
CA ARG A 399 -12.22 -20.40 -14.65
C ARG A 399 -13.47 -20.21 -15.50
N HIS A 400 -13.30 -20.16 -16.82
CA HIS A 400 -14.40 -20.00 -17.77
C HIS A 400 -15.00 -21.33 -18.23
N GLY A 401 -14.37 -22.46 -17.93
CA GLY A 401 -14.83 -23.79 -18.36
C GLY A 401 -14.80 -23.97 -19.88
N VAL A 402 -13.82 -23.36 -20.56
CA VAL A 402 -13.72 -23.35 -22.03
C VAL A 402 -12.26 -23.49 -22.45
N LEU A 403 -11.99 -24.34 -23.44
CA LEU A 403 -10.70 -24.47 -24.12
C LEU A 403 -10.70 -23.60 -25.39
N PRO A 404 -9.89 -22.52 -25.46
CA PRO A 404 -9.77 -21.69 -26.67
C PRO A 404 -9.11 -22.43 -27.84
N ALA A 405 -9.48 -22.06 -29.05
CA ALA A 405 -8.86 -22.57 -30.28
C ALA A 405 -7.38 -22.16 -30.38
N SER A 406 -6.58 -23.00 -31.03
CA SER A 406 -5.29 -22.64 -31.60
C SER A 406 -5.51 -22.20 -33.05
N LEU A 407 -4.96 -21.06 -33.40
CA LEU A 407 -5.16 -20.45 -34.71
C LEU A 407 -4.29 -21.11 -35.79
N HIS A 408 -4.68 -20.88 -37.05
CA HIS A 408 -3.95 -21.29 -38.25
C HIS A 408 -3.84 -22.82 -38.47
N VAL A 409 -4.78 -23.58 -37.91
CA VAL A 409 -4.88 -25.04 -38.09
C VAL A 409 -5.96 -25.36 -39.13
N ASP A 410 -5.68 -25.10 -40.41
CA ASP A 410 -6.57 -25.53 -41.50
C ASP A 410 -6.64 -27.05 -41.60
N ARG A 411 -5.50 -27.70 -41.39
CA ARG A 411 -5.35 -29.16 -41.31
C ARG A 411 -4.20 -29.51 -40.35
N PRO A 412 -4.38 -30.49 -39.44
CA PRO A 412 -3.28 -31.01 -38.63
C PRO A 412 -2.13 -31.55 -39.49
N SER A 413 -0.90 -31.42 -38.99
CA SER A 413 0.32 -31.78 -39.73
C SER A 413 0.32 -33.24 -40.18
N SER A 414 0.60 -33.46 -41.47
CA SER A 414 0.76 -34.79 -42.07
C SER A 414 2.05 -35.50 -41.64
N LYS A 415 2.95 -34.79 -40.95
CA LYS A 415 4.21 -35.31 -40.39
C LYS A 415 4.01 -36.03 -39.05
N VAL A 416 2.79 -36.05 -38.53
CA VAL A 416 2.43 -36.69 -37.26
C VAL A 416 1.42 -37.80 -37.53
N ASP A 417 1.64 -38.95 -36.92
CA ASP A 417 0.70 -40.07 -36.93
C ASP A 417 -0.35 -39.89 -35.82
N TRP A 418 -1.35 -39.03 -36.06
CA TRP A 418 -2.39 -38.70 -35.08
C TRP A 418 -3.25 -39.92 -34.71
N ASP A 419 -3.34 -40.94 -35.58
CA ASP A 419 -4.10 -42.16 -35.32
C ASP A 419 -3.40 -43.10 -34.32
N ALA A 420 -2.14 -42.83 -33.97
CA ALA A 420 -1.36 -43.64 -33.03
C ALA A 420 -1.78 -43.52 -31.56
N GLY A 421 -2.62 -42.54 -31.22
CA GLY A 421 -3.07 -42.30 -29.84
C GLY A 421 -4.16 -41.24 -29.74
N ALA A 422 -4.78 -41.12 -28.57
CA ALA A 422 -5.92 -40.22 -28.36
C ALA A 422 -5.47 -38.78 -28.06
N VAL A 423 -4.96 -38.07 -29.08
CA VAL A 423 -4.57 -36.65 -29.01
C VAL A 423 -5.18 -35.89 -30.18
N GLU A 424 -5.86 -34.76 -29.91
CA GLU A 424 -6.49 -33.93 -30.94
C GLU A 424 -6.10 -32.45 -30.78
N VAL A 425 -5.78 -31.80 -31.91
CA VAL A 425 -5.47 -30.37 -31.95
C VAL A 425 -6.75 -29.56 -31.79
N LEU A 426 -6.73 -28.58 -30.89
CA LEU A 426 -7.82 -27.64 -30.64
C LEU A 426 -7.96 -26.63 -31.78
N ALA A 427 -8.42 -27.04 -32.96
CA ALA A 427 -8.65 -26.14 -34.09
C ALA A 427 -9.89 -25.24 -33.91
N GLU A 428 -10.82 -25.63 -33.04
CA GLU A 428 -12.03 -24.90 -32.69
C GLU A 428 -12.15 -24.77 -31.17
N GLN A 429 -12.80 -23.69 -30.71
CA GLN A 429 -13.09 -23.48 -29.30
C GLN A 429 -14.07 -24.55 -28.81
N ARG A 430 -13.85 -25.06 -27.60
CA ARG A 430 -14.70 -26.11 -27.02
C ARG A 430 -15.05 -25.82 -25.58
N GLU A 431 -16.26 -26.19 -25.18
CA GLU A 431 -16.62 -26.30 -23.78
C GLU A 431 -15.71 -27.31 -23.07
N TRP A 432 -15.30 -27.02 -21.84
CA TRP A 432 -14.57 -27.91 -20.96
C TRP A 432 -15.52 -28.40 -19.87
N PRO A 433 -16.30 -29.47 -20.12
CA PRO A 433 -17.44 -29.83 -19.30
C PRO A 433 -17.03 -30.30 -17.90
N GLU A 434 -17.96 -30.15 -16.95
CA GLU A 434 -17.83 -30.74 -15.61
C GLU A 434 -18.16 -32.23 -15.68
N THR A 435 -17.15 -33.08 -15.45
CA THR A 435 -17.27 -34.55 -15.55
C THR A 435 -17.31 -35.25 -14.20
N GLY A 436 -17.38 -34.49 -13.10
CA GLY A 436 -17.18 -34.97 -11.72
C GLY A 436 -15.71 -35.18 -11.34
N ARG A 437 -14.77 -34.97 -12.28
CA ARG A 437 -13.33 -34.82 -12.02
C ARG A 437 -12.96 -33.34 -12.18
N VAL A 438 -12.03 -32.87 -11.35
CA VAL A 438 -11.47 -31.52 -11.47
C VAL A 438 -10.75 -31.36 -12.82
N ARG A 439 -10.92 -30.20 -13.46
CA ARG A 439 -10.25 -29.89 -14.73
C ARG A 439 -8.73 -29.83 -14.52
N ARG A 440 -7.96 -30.46 -15.39
CA ARG A 440 -6.49 -30.44 -15.32
C ARG A 440 -5.83 -30.20 -16.67
N ALA A 441 -4.76 -29.41 -16.66
CA ALA A 441 -3.96 -29.14 -17.85
C ALA A 441 -2.47 -29.31 -17.60
N GLY A 442 -1.75 -29.81 -18.61
CA GLY A 442 -0.31 -29.70 -18.70
C GLY A 442 0.11 -28.40 -19.39
N VAL A 443 1.22 -27.80 -18.99
CA VAL A 443 1.86 -26.67 -19.70
C VAL A 443 3.32 -27.04 -19.98
N SER A 444 3.71 -27.01 -21.25
CA SER A 444 5.05 -27.38 -21.72
C SER A 444 5.83 -26.17 -22.20
N SER A 445 7.13 -26.12 -21.89
CA SER A 445 8.06 -25.22 -22.57
C SER A 445 9.44 -25.83 -22.71
N PHE A 446 9.97 -25.81 -23.94
CA PHE A 446 11.23 -26.47 -24.32
C PHE A 446 12.22 -25.42 -24.82
N GLY A 447 13.29 -25.21 -24.07
CA GLY A 447 14.31 -24.22 -24.38
C GLY A 447 15.22 -24.68 -25.52
N VAL A 448 15.65 -23.75 -26.36
CA VAL A 448 16.61 -24.01 -27.45
C VAL A 448 17.97 -24.54 -26.96
N SER A 449 18.29 -24.39 -25.68
CA SER A 449 19.46 -24.99 -25.03
C SER A 449 19.26 -26.46 -24.61
N GLY A 450 18.10 -27.04 -24.89
CA GLY A 450 17.73 -28.42 -24.54
C GLY A 450 17.07 -28.57 -23.16
N THR A 451 16.89 -27.49 -22.38
CA THR A 451 16.21 -27.55 -21.09
C THR A 451 14.69 -27.62 -21.29
N ASN A 452 14.05 -28.66 -20.76
CA ASN A 452 12.59 -28.84 -20.86
C ASN A 452 11.94 -28.64 -19.51
N ALA A 453 10.76 -28.02 -19.50
CA ALA A 453 9.91 -27.90 -18.33
C ALA A 453 8.47 -28.32 -18.65
N HIS A 454 7.84 -29.03 -17.71
CA HIS A 454 6.42 -29.38 -17.78
C HIS A 454 5.76 -29.17 -16.41
N VAL A 455 4.60 -28.50 -16.40
CA VAL A 455 3.83 -28.16 -15.19
C VAL A 455 2.42 -28.72 -15.32
N ILE A 456 1.89 -29.28 -14.24
CA ILE A 456 0.50 -29.74 -14.14
C ILE A 456 -0.29 -28.75 -13.28
N LEU A 457 -1.32 -28.18 -13.90
CA LEU A 457 -2.30 -27.29 -13.29
C LEU A 457 -3.59 -28.07 -13.00
N GLU A 458 -4.21 -27.75 -11.88
CA GLU A 458 -5.51 -28.26 -11.46
C GLU A 458 -6.43 -27.09 -11.13
N GLN A 459 -7.72 -27.23 -11.48
CA GLN A 459 -8.78 -26.29 -11.13
C GLN A 459 -8.77 -25.99 -9.63
N ALA A 460 -9.01 -24.73 -9.27
CA ALA A 460 -9.16 -24.37 -7.86
C ALA A 460 -10.27 -25.21 -7.20
N PRO A 461 -10.11 -25.60 -5.92
CA PRO A 461 -11.18 -26.27 -5.19
C PRO A 461 -12.43 -25.42 -5.21
N GLU A 462 -13.60 -26.03 -5.48
CA GLU A 462 -14.88 -25.34 -5.33
C GLU A 462 -15.00 -24.80 -3.90
N VAL A 463 -15.12 -23.50 -3.80
CA VAL A 463 -15.60 -22.83 -2.61
C VAL A 463 -17.07 -22.57 -2.92
N GLU A 464 -17.98 -23.11 -2.11
CA GLU A 464 -19.40 -22.73 -2.20
C GLU A 464 -19.45 -21.21 -2.30
N ALA A 465 -20.02 -20.69 -3.39
CA ALA A 465 -20.16 -19.26 -3.56
C ALA A 465 -20.92 -18.77 -2.32
N PRO A 466 -20.29 -17.96 -1.44
CA PRO A 466 -20.98 -17.46 -0.27
C PRO A 466 -22.19 -16.69 -0.79
N GLU A 467 -23.34 -16.86 -0.13
CA GLU A 467 -24.52 -16.05 -0.43
C GLU A 467 -24.07 -14.59 -0.49
N THR A 468 -24.32 -13.91 -1.62
CA THR A 468 -23.94 -12.51 -1.82
C THR A 468 -24.33 -11.73 -0.59
N GLY A 469 -23.36 -11.14 0.09
CA GLY A 469 -23.61 -10.38 1.30
C GLY A 469 -24.62 -9.30 0.99
N SER A 470 -25.80 -9.37 1.60
CA SER A 470 -26.80 -8.31 1.48
C SER A 470 -26.20 -7.06 2.07
N ASP A 471 -26.24 -5.94 1.33
CA ASP A 471 -25.94 -4.63 1.88
C ASP A 471 -26.89 -4.36 3.06
N PRO A 472 -26.40 -4.35 4.32
CA PRO A 472 -27.26 -4.19 5.47
C PRO A 472 -27.79 -2.75 5.62
N GLY A 473 -27.38 -1.83 4.73
CA GLY A 473 -27.56 -0.39 4.89
C GLY A 473 -26.50 0.21 5.83
N GLY A 474 -26.44 1.53 5.92
CA GLY A 474 -25.51 2.25 6.80
C GLY A 474 -24.21 2.67 6.11
N VAL A 475 -23.29 3.25 6.88
CA VAL A 475 -22.10 3.93 6.34
C VAL A 475 -21.03 2.93 5.91
N VAL A 476 -20.59 3.01 4.65
CA VAL A 476 -19.45 2.23 4.14
C VAL A 476 -18.39 3.20 3.58
N PRO A 477 -17.18 3.20 4.15
CA PRO A 477 -16.08 4.00 3.62
C PRO A 477 -15.42 3.29 2.42
N TRP A 478 -15.15 4.04 1.35
CA TRP A 478 -14.25 3.63 0.28
C TRP A 478 -12.94 4.40 0.41
N ILE A 479 -11.84 3.67 0.63
CA ILE A 479 -10.51 4.23 0.86
C ILE A 479 -9.71 4.11 -0.43
N LEU A 480 -9.23 5.24 -0.95
CA LEU A 480 -8.35 5.29 -2.10
C LEU A 480 -7.06 6.01 -1.75
N SER A 481 -5.99 5.61 -2.44
CA SER A 481 -4.70 6.26 -2.35
C SER A 481 -4.03 6.34 -3.72
N GLY A 482 -3.09 7.26 -3.87
CA GLY A 482 -2.19 7.36 -5.02
C GLY A 482 -0.86 7.94 -4.58
N HIS A 483 0.24 7.58 -5.24
CA HIS A 483 1.55 8.15 -4.92
C HIS A 483 1.63 9.63 -5.31
N THR A 484 0.80 10.06 -6.26
CA THR A 484 0.61 11.46 -6.63
C THR A 484 -0.87 11.83 -6.64
N ALA A 485 -1.18 13.12 -6.59
CA ALA A 485 -2.55 13.61 -6.77
C ALA A 485 -3.15 13.21 -8.14
N ALA A 486 -2.33 13.05 -9.18
CA ALA A 486 -2.78 12.57 -10.48
C ALA A 486 -3.15 11.07 -10.42
N ALA A 487 -2.31 10.25 -9.78
CA ALA A 487 -2.57 8.83 -9.59
C ALA A 487 -3.85 8.57 -8.77
N LEU A 488 -4.08 9.32 -7.69
CA LEU A 488 -5.31 9.21 -6.88
C LEU A 488 -6.57 9.46 -7.73
N ARG A 489 -6.55 10.50 -8.57
CA ARG A 489 -7.67 10.83 -9.46
C ARG A 489 -7.87 9.77 -10.54
N ALA A 490 -6.79 9.30 -11.16
CA ALA A 490 -6.84 8.24 -12.15
C ALA A 490 -7.38 6.93 -11.54
N GLN A 491 -6.97 6.61 -10.30
CA GLN A 491 -7.47 5.45 -9.56
C GLN A 491 -8.97 5.56 -9.27
N ALA A 492 -9.44 6.74 -8.83
CA ALA A 492 -10.86 7.00 -8.66
C ALA A 492 -11.63 6.81 -9.99
N GLY A 493 -11.10 7.32 -11.10
CA GLY A 493 -11.69 7.14 -12.43
C GLY A 493 -11.79 5.68 -12.85
N ARG A 494 -10.72 4.89 -12.66
CA ARG A 494 -10.72 3.44 -12.95
C ARG A 494 -11.73 2.69 -12.09
N LEU A 495 -11.80 3.00 -10.79
CA LEU A 495 -12.77 2.39 -9.88
C LEU A 495 -14.21 2.71 -10.29
N ALA A 496 -14.52 3.98 -10.59
CA ALA A 496 -15.85 4.40 -11.04
C ALA A 496 -16.28 3.67 -12.33
N ALA A 497 -15.39 3.55 -13.32
CA ALA A 497 -15.67 2.82 -14.56
C ALA A 497 -15.93 1.32 -14.32
N SER A 498 -15.13 0.67 -13.47
CA SER A 498 -15.28 -0.75 -13.16
C SER A 498 -16.54 -1.06 -12.34
N VAL A 499 -16.87 -0.24 -11.33
CA VAL A 499 -18.02 -0.49 -10.47
C VAL A 499 -19.33 -0.09 -11.16
N SER A 500 -19.34 0.95 -12.00
CA SER A 500 -20.55 1.39 -12.72
C SER A 500 -21.08 0.35 -13.73
N THR A 501 -20.19 -0.48 -14.29
CA THR A 501 -20.51 -1.51 -15.28
C THR A 501 -20.77 -2.89 -14.67
N SER A 502 -20.68 -3.02 -13.35
CA SER A 502 -20.84 -4.30 -12.64
C SER A 502 -21.91 -4.21 -11.53
N ASP A 503 -22.46 -5.37 -11.16
CA ASP A 503 -23.43 -5.50 -10.05
C ASP A 503 -22.74 -5.69 -8.69
N LEU A 504 -21.50 -5.21 -8.55
CA LEU A 504 -20.72 -5.36 -7.31
C LEU A 504 -21.39 -4.62 -6.14
N CYS A 505 -21.47 -5.31 -5.01
CA CYS A 505 -21.95 -4.76 -3.75
C CYS A 505 -20.96 -3.73 -3.21
N ARG A 506 -21.45 -2.58 -2.74
CA ARG A 506 -20.58 -1.50 -2.22
C ARG A 506 -19.76 -1.91 -0.99
N VAL A 507 -20.30 -2.84 -0.20
CA VAL A 507 -19.64 -3.39 0.99
C VAL A 507 -18.42 -4.22 0.56
N ASP A 508 -18.58 -5.08 -0.45
CA ASP A 508 -17.49 -5.88 -1.01
C ASP A 508 -16.41 -5.01 -1.66
N VAL A 509 -16.81 -3.92 -2.34
CA VAL A 509 -15.88 -2.93 -2.88
C VAL A 509 -15.08 -2.26 -1.75
N GLY A 510 -15.76 -1.73 -0.73
CA GLY A 510 -15.09 -1.09 0.42
C GLY A 510 -14.14 -2.03 1.15
N TRP A 511 -14.56 -3.28 1.36
CA TRP A 511 -13.74 -4.33 1.98
C TRP A 511 -12.50 -4.68 1.15
N SER A 512 -12.66 -4.73 -0.18
CA SER A 512 -11.57 -5.05 -1.09
C SER A 512 -10.54 -3.91 -1.17
N LEU A 513 -10.97 -2.66 -1.06
CA LEU A 513 -10.09 -1.49 -0.99
C LEU A 513 -9.17 -1.51 0.25
N LEU A 514 -9.56 -2.16 1.35
CA LEU A 514 -8.69 -2.32 2.54
C LEU A 514 -7.42 -3.14 2.28
N SER A 515 -7.35 -3.85 1.15
CA SER A 515 -6.15 -4.59 0.74
C SER A 515 -5.23 -3.83 -0.22
N ARG A 516 -5.47 -2.53 -0.44
CA ARG A 516 -4.60 -1.70 -1.29
C ARG A 516 -3.56 -0.98 -0.45
N ALA A 517 -2.42 -0.66 -1.07
CA ALA A 517 -1.37 0.12 -0.43
C ALA A 517 -1.91 1.48 0.05
N LYS A 518 -1.47 1.92 1.22
CA LYS A 518 -1.82 3.22 1.80
C LYS A 518 -0.81 4.30 1.38
N LEU A 519 -0.87 4.73 0.12
CA LEU A 519 0.03 5.74 -0.45
C LEU A 519 -0.24 7.15 0.10
N GLU A 520 0.57 8.11 -0.31
CA GLU A 520 0.71 9.46 0.26
C GLU A 520 -0.54 10.31 0.04
N HIS A 521 -1.04 10.39 -1.21
CA HIS A 521 -2.27 11.11 -1.50
C HIS A 521 -3.46 10.21 -1.23
N ARG A 522 -4.28 10.57 -0.26
CA ARG A 522 -5.37 9.72 0.24
C ARG A 522 -6.72 10.42 0.05
N ALA A 523 -7.75 9.62 -0.22
CA ALA A 523 -9.13 10.04 -0.12
C ALA A 523 -9.99 8.96 0.54
N VAL A 524 -10.99 9.40 1.30
CA VAL A 524 -12.03 8.54 1.86
C VAL A 524 -13.39 9.08 1.43
N LEU A 525 -14.20 8.20 0.85
CA LEU A 525 -15.54 8.49 0.39
C LEU A 525 -16.54 7.82 1.33
N ILE A 526 -17.46 8.61 1.89
CA ILE A 526 -18.32 8.19 2.98
C ILE A 526 -19.75 8.17 2.46
N SER A 527 -20.29 6.98 2.24
CA SER A 527 -21.59 6.81 1.59
C SER A 527 -22.47 5.83 2.35
N ASP A 528 -23.79 6.04 2.30
CA ASP A 528 -24.80 5.15 2.86
C ASP A 528 -25.48 4.27 1.79
N ASN A 529 -25.25 4.56 0.51
CA ASN A 529 -25.81 3.86 -0.64
C ASN A 529 -24.85 3.82 -1.83
N ARG A 530 -25.08 2.88 -2.76
CA ARG A 530 -24.21 2.65 -3.94
C ARG A 530 -24.19 3.84 -4.91
N PRO A 531 -25.32 4.47 -5.28
CA PRO A 531 -25.31 5.68 -6.12
C PRO A 531 -24.41 6.80 -5.58
N ASP A 532 -24.47 7.08 -4.28
CA ASP A 532 -23.65 8.14 -3.67
C ASP A 532 -22.17 7.76 -3.64
N ALA A 533 -21.83 6.50 -3.38
CA ALA A 533 -20.45 6.01 -3.49
C ALA A 533 -19.87 6.24 -4.91
N LEU A 534 -20.64 5.93 -5.95
CA LEU A 534 -20.24 6.14 -7.35
C LEU A 534 -20.13 7.61 -7.73
N ASN A 535 -21.07 8.44 -7.27
CA ASN A 535 -21.06 9.88 -7.52
C ASN A 535 -19.85 10.54 -6.84
N ALA A 536 -19.57 10.17 -5.59
CA ALA A 536 -18.42 10.66 -4.85
C ALA A 536 -17.10 10.23 -5.53
N THR A 537 -17.03 8.99 -6.02
CA THR A 537 -15.83 8.47 -6.73
C THR A 537 -15.60 9.23 -8.05
N SER A 538 -16.68 9.46 -8.81
CA SER A 538 -16.63 10.26 -10.04
C SER A 538 -16.24 11.72 -9.76
N ALA A 539 -16.76 12.33 -8.70
CA ALA A 539 -16.43 13.68 -8.29
C ALA A 539 -14.94 13.82 -7.89
N LEU A 540 -14.39 12.83 -7.18
CA LEU A 540 -12.95 12.79 -6.86
C LEU A 540 -12.10 12.74 -8.15
N ALA A 541 -12.48 11.92 -9.13
CA ALA A 541 -11.78 11.86 -10.41
C ALA A 541 -11.87 13.19 -11.19
N ALA A 542 -13.01 13.88 -11.13
CA ALA A 542 -13.28 15.15 -11.80
C ALA A 542 -12.77 16.39 -11.04
N VAL A 543 -12.24 16.23 -9.82
CA VAL A 543 -11.83 17.34 -8.91
C VAL A 543 -13.00 18.24 -8.52
N GLU A 544 -14.18 17.65 -8.31
CA GLU A 544 -15.39 18.34 -7.87
C GLU A 544 -15.51 18.29 -6.33
N PRO A 545 -15.60 19.43 -5.63
CA PRO A 545 -15.72 19.45 -4.17
C PRO A 545 -17.02 18.79 -3.69
N ARG A 546 -16.90 17.91 -2.69
CA ARG A 546 -18.04 17.23 -2.07
C ARG A 546 -17.85 17.06 -0.55
N PRO A 547 -18.91 17.18 0.26
CA PRO A 547 -18.83 17.06 1.71
C PRO A 547 -18.57 15.63 2.21
N ASP A 548 -18.92 14.63 1.41
CA ASP A 548 -18.75 13.19 1.63
C ASP A 548 -17.42 12.63 1.09
N VAL A 549 -16.54 13.50 0.58
CA VAL A 549 -15.18 13.15 0.16
C VAL A 549 -14.17 13.92 1.02
N VAL A 550 -13.36 13.19 1.78
CA VAL A 550 -12.24 13.75 2.53
C VAL A 550 -10.95 13.39 1.81
N GLN A 551 -10.18 14.39 1.41
CA GLN A 551 -8.91 14.22 0.71
C GLN A 551 -7.76 14.91 1.46
N GLY A 552 -6.55 14.39 1.33
CA GLY A 552 -5.36 14.97 1.94
C GLY A 552 -4.08 14.26 1.52
N VAL A 553 -2.97 14.77 2.02
CA VAL A 553 -1.64 14.17 1.84
C VAL A 553 -1.13 13.72 3.20
N ALA A 554 -0.75 12.45 3.27
CA ALA A 554 -0.11 11.85 4.42
C ALA A 554 1.30 12.43 4.57
N GLY A 555 1.64 12.84 5.78
CA GLY A 555 2.94 13.45 6.09
C GLY A 555 3.05 13.99 7.50
N VAL A 556 2.02 13.80 8.33
CA VAL A 556 2.09 14.07 9.76
C VAL A 556 2.68 12.83 10.42
N ASP A 557 3.95 12.94 10.82
CA ASP A 557 4.61 11.98 11.69
C ASP A 557 4.65 12.54 13.12
N GLY A 558 4.15 11.77 14.09
CA GLY A 558 4.21 12.18 15.49
C GLY A 558 3.12 11.58 16.36
N ARG A 559 3.28 11.85 17.66
CA ARG A 559 2.43 11.26 18.70
C ARG A 559 1.04 11.89 18.74
N ARG A 560 0.05 11.09 19.13
CA ARG A 560 -1.38 11.41 19.16
C ARG A 560 -1.82 11.84 20.56
N VAL A 561 -2.64 12.88 20.63
CA VAL A 561 -3.23 13.41 21.87
C VAL A 561 -4.74 13.35 21.77
N PHE A 562 -5.39 12.75 22.77
CA PHE A 562 -6.82 12.94 22.97
C PHE A 562 -7.07 14.15 23.87
N VAL A 563 -7.88 15.07 23.36
CA VAL A 563 -8.26 16.32 24.01
C VAL A 563 -9.71 16.20 24.48
N PHE A 564 -9.92 16.30 25.78
CA PHE A 564 -11.24 16.18 26.41
C PHE A 564 -11.74 17.56 26.85
N PRO A 565 -12.71 18.18 26.15
CA PRO A 565 -13.17 19.51 26.50
C PRO A 565 -13.99 19.56 27.80
N GLY A 566 -14.18 20.78 28.31
CA GLY A 566 -15.09 21.05 29.42
C GLY A 566 -16.56 21.13 28.97
N GLN A 567 -17.36 21.90 29.71
CA GLN A 567 -18.75 22.18 29.33
C GLN A 567 -18.80 23.14 28.13
N GLY A 568 -19.72 22.88 27.18
CA GLY A 568 -19.97 23.70 25.99
C GLY A 568 -20.17 22.88 24.70
N ALA A 569 -19.69 21.63 24.68
CA ALA A 569 -19.81 20.73 23.54
C ALA A 569 -21.16 20.01 23.46
N GLN A 570 -21.93 19.98 24.55
CA GLN A 570 -23.19 19.23 24.64
C GLN A 570 -24.29 19.81 23.75
N TRP A 571 -25.18 18.94 23.27
CA TRP A 571 -26.41 19.29 22.56
C TRP A 571 -27.42 18.14 22.66
N ILE A 572 -28.70 18.43 22.50
CA ILE A 572 -29.78 17.45 22.66
C ILE A 572 -29.70 16.42 21.53
N GLY A 573 -29.59 15.13 21.88
CA GLY A 573 -29.43 14.04 20.92
C GLY A 573 -27.98 13.70 20.58
N MET A 574 -26.99 14.29 21.28
CA MET A 574 -25.59 13.92 21.12
C MET A 574 -25.38 12.41 21.35
N GLY A 575 -24.81 11.73 20.36
CA GLY A 575 -24.51 10.28 20.43
C GLY A 575 -25.74 9.36 20.37
N ALA A 576 -26.96 9.88 20.23
CA ALA A 576 -28.17 9.05 20.16
C ALA A 576 -28.18 8.11 18.94
N GLU A 577 -27.71 8.59 17.79
CA GLU A 577 -27.59 7.76 16.58
C GLU A 577 -26.47 6.71 16.71
N LEU A 578 -25.36 7.06 17.37
CA LEU A 578 -24.27 6.11 17.65
C LEU A 578 -24.69 4.99 18.60
N LEU A 579 -25.62 5.23 19.52
CA LEU A 579 -26.20 4.16 20.36
C LEU A 579 -26.86 3.05 19.53
N ASP A 580 -27.41 3.39 18.37
CA ASP A 580 -28.11 2.44 17.52
C ASP A 580 -27.21 1.88 16.40
N SER A 581 -26.18 2.62 15.99
CA SER A 581 -25.31 2.29 14.85
C SER A 581 -23.91 1.78 15.21
N SER A 582 -23.47 1.90 16.47
CA SER A 582 -22.15 1.45 16.93
C SER A 582 -22.24 0.61 18.21
N PRO A 583 -22.01 -0.72 18.13
CA PRO A 583 -22.01 -1.59 19.30
C PRO A 583 -20.99 -1.17 20.37
N VAL A 584 -19.80 -0.74 19.96
CA VAL A 584 -18.73 -0.28 20.86
C VAL A 584 -19.17 0.96 21.65
N PHE A 585 -19.78 1.94 20.98
CA PHE A 585 -20.27 3.14 21.64
C PHE A 585 -21.42 2.80 22.60
N ALA A 586 -22.36 1.95 22.17
CA ALA A 586 -23.49 1.54 22.98
C ALA A 586 -23.09 0.78 24.25
N GLU A 587 -22.11 -0.12 24.14
CA GLU A 587 -21.56 -0.85 25.29
C GLU A 587 -20.90 0.11 26.29
N ALA A 588 -19.99 0.97 25.81
CA ALA A 588 -19.30 1.93 26.66
C ALA A 588 -20.26 2.91 27.36
N LEU A 589 -21.30 3.37 26.66
CA LEU A 589 -22.31 4.26 27.26
C LEU A 589 -23.17 3.54 28.31
N THR A 590 -23.49 2.26 28.07
CA THR A 590 -24.22 1.42 29.03
C THR A 590 -23.40 1.16 30.29
N GLU A 591 -22.08 0.95 30.17
CA GLU A 591 -21.19 0.86 31.31
C GLU A 591 -21.14 2.16 32.13
N CYS A 592 -21.11 3.31 31.44
CA CYS A 592 -21.17 4.62 32.08
C CYS A 592 -22.51 4.84 32.81
N ASP A 593 -23.64 4.49 32.19
CA ASP A 593 -24.98 4.56 32.80
C ASP A 593 -25.03 3.75 34.09
N LYS A 594 -24.55 2.51 34.05
CA LYS A 594 -24.46 1.63 35.23
C LYS A 594 -23.59 2.24 36.32
N ALA A 595 -22.41 2.77 35.98
CA ALA A 595 -21.51 3.38 36.96
C ALA A 595 -22.10 4.67 37.58
N LEU A 596 -22.80 5.48 36.78
CA LEU A 596 -23.45 6.70 37.25
C LEU A 596 -24.67 6.42 38.12
N SER A 597 -25.41 5.33 37.88
CA SER A 597 -26.61 4.96 38.62
C SER A 597 -26.39 4.79 40.14
N GLU A 598 -25.14 4.62 40.59
CA GLU A 598 -24.79 4.61 42.01
C GLU A 598 -24.88 6.01 42.66
N PHE A 599 -24.83 7.09 41.87
CA PHE A 599 -24.66 8.47 42.35
C PHE A 599 -25.74 9.43 41.86
N VAL A 600 -26.54 9.05 40.86
CA VAL A 600 -27.63 9.88 40.31
C VAL A 600 -28.98 9.18 40.39
N ASP A 601 -30.07 9.94 40.31
CA ASP A 601 -31.47 9.47 40.36
C ASP A 601 -32.17 9.46 38.99
N TRP A 602 -31.39 9.66 37.91
CA TRP A 602 -31.86 9.69 36.51
C TRP A 602 -31.07 8.69 35.64
N SER A 603 -31.61 8.33 34.48
CA SER A 603 -30.99 7.40 33.52
C SER A 603 -30.23 8.16 32.43
N LEU A 604 -28.95 7.83 32.23
CA LEU A 604 -28.13 8.42 31.17
C LEU A 604 -28.66 8.04 29.80
N LEU A 605 -29.07 6.78 29.61
CA LEU A 605 -29.59 6.32 28.34
C LEU A 605 -30.88 7.07 27.96
N GLU A 606 -31.74 7.38 28.94
CA GLU A 606 -32.94 8.20 28.71
C GLU A 606 -32.56 9.65 28.37
N VAL A 607 -31.59 10.25 29.06
CA VAL A 607 -31.12 11.62 28.75
C VAL A 607 -30.55 11.75 27.33
N ILE A 608 -29.91 10.68 26.82
CA ILE A 608 -29.34 10.67 25.47
C ILE A 608 -30.42 10.36 24.41
N ARG A 609 -31.35 9.44 24.67
CA ARG A 609 -32.40 9.02 23.72
C ARG A 609 -33.60 9.97 23.67
N GLU A 610 -34.04 10.48 24.81
CA GLU A 610 -35.13 11.44 24.92
C GLU A 610 -34.55 12.84 24.81
N ARG A 611 -35.28 13.78 24.19
CA ARG A 611 -34.87 15.20 24.10
C ARG A 611 -34.96 15.90 25.47
N GLY A 612 -34.36 15.31 26.51
CA GLY A 612 -34.31 15.83 27.86
C GLY A 612 -33.64 17.20 27.92
N SER A 613 -33.96 17.95 28.97
CA SER A 613 -33.33 19.25 29.22
C SER A 613 -31.88 19.04 29.65
N LEU A 614 -30.94 19.48 28.81
CA LEU A 614 -29.51 19.64 29.12
C LEU A 614 -29.24 21.02 29.75
N ASP A 615 -30.17 21.52 30.60
CA ASP A 615 -30.03 22.84 31.24
C ASP A 615 -29.38 22.73 32.63
N ARG A 616 -29.51 21.57 33.28
CA ARG A 616 -28.97 21.31 34.62
C ARG A 616 -27.52 20.84 34.57
N VAL A 617 -26.63 21.52 35.29
CA VAL A 617 -25.20 21.17 35.36
C VAL A 617 -24.97 19.74 35.87
N ASP A 618 -25.79 19.28 36.82
CA ASP A 618 -25.71 17.94 37.40
C ASP A 618 -26.25 16.82 36.50
N VAL A 619 -26.77 17.17 35.32
CA VAL A 619 -27.08 16.26 34.21
C VAL A 619 -26.05 16.42 33.09
N VAL A 620 -25.74 17.66 32.71
CA VAL A 620 -24.83 17.99 31.60
C VAL A 620 -23.41 17.46 31.82
N GLN A 621 -22.87 17.63 33.03
CA GLN A 621 -21.49 17.22 33.33
C GLN A 621 -21.34 15.69 33.24
N PRO A 622 -22.14 14.86 33.94
CA PRO A 622 -22.03 13.41 33.81
C PRO A 622 -22.37 12.87 32.42
N ALA A 623 -23.37 13.45 31.73
CA ALA A 623 -23.71 13.03 30.37
C ALA A 623 -22.58 13.33 29.37
N SER A 624 -21.95 14.51 29.47
CA SER A 624 -20.80 14.86 28.63
C SER A 624 -19.61 13.95 28.91
N PHE A 625 -19.33 13.64 30.19
CA PHE A 625 -18.29 12.67 30.57
C PHE A 625 -18.54 11.31 29.91
N ALA A 626 -19.75 10.77 30.01
CA ALA A 626 -20.05 9.46 29.46
C ALA A 626 -19.92 9.42 27.92
N VAL A 627 -20.37 10.47 27.23
CA VAL A 627 -20.19 10.59 25.77
C VAL A 627 -18.71 10.68 25.40
N MET A 628 -17.91 11.47 26.12
CA MET A 628 -16.46 11.55 25.88
C MET A 628 -15.76 10.20 26.06
N VAL A 629 -16.12 9.44 27.11
CA VAL A 629 -15.57 8.10 27.35
C VAL A 629 -15.98 7.14 26.24
N ALA A 630 -17.26 7.12 25.85
CA ALA A 630 -17.75 6.24 24.79
C ALA A 630 -17.13 6.59 23.42
N LEU A 631 -16.94 7.88 23.10
CA LEU A 631 -16.22 8.31 21.89
C LEU A 631 -14.74 7.92 21.91
N ALA A 632 -14.07 8.03 23.06
CA ALA A 632 -12.67 7.60 23.19
C ALA A 632 -12.54 6.09 22.91
N ARG A 633 -13.45 5.28 23.44
CA ARG A 633 -13.52 3.83 23.15
C ARG A 633 -13.76 3.54 21.68
N LEU A 634 -14.64 4.32 21.04
CA LEU A 634 -14.90 4.19 19.61
C LEU A 634 -13.66 4.50 18.76
N TRP A 635 -12.92 5.58 19.05
CA TRP A 635 -11.64 5.84 18.39
C TRP A 635 -10.63 4.71 18.59
N GLN A 636 -10.49 4.20 19.81
CA GLN A 636 -9.59 3.08 20.15
C GLN A 636 -9.95 1.80 19.37
N ALA A 637 -11.24 1.52 19.19
CA ALA A 637 -11.71 0.37 18.42
C ALA A 637 -11.36 0.46 16.92
N HIS A 638 -11.11 1.67 16.40
CA HIS A 638 -10.62 1.91 15.05
C HIS A 638 -9.10 2.09 14.99
N GLY A 639 -8.36 1.58 15.98
CA GLY A 639 -6.90 1.59 16.02
C GLY A 639 -6.26 2.95 16.36
N VAL A 640 -7.06 4.01 16.52
CA VAL A 640 -6.56 5.33 16.91
C VAL A 640 -6.49 5.40 18.42
N VAL A 641 -5.33 5.03 18.97
CA VAL A 641 -5.05 5.12 20.41
C VAL A 641 -4.21 6.37 20.73
N PRO A 642 -4.48 7.08 21.84
CA PRO A 642 -3.67 8.24 22.23
C PRO A 642 -2.33 7.82 22.84
N ASP A 643 -1.28 8.58 22.52
CA ASP A 643 0.01 8.51 23.23
C ASP A 643 0.03 9.42 24.47
N ALA A 644 -0.87 10.41 24.52
CA ALA A 644 -1.14 11.21 25.71
C ALA A 644 -2.59 11.69 25.73
N VAL A 645 -3.05 12.10 26.91
CA VAL A 645 -4.35 12.74 27.09
C VAL A 645 -4.19 14.10 27.78
N VAL A 646 -5.09 15.02 27.45
CA VAL A 646 -5.24 16.31 28.12
C VAL A 646 -6.73 16.63 28.25
N GLY A 647 -7.12 17.20 29.38
CA GLY A 647 -8.50 17.58 29.62
C GLY A 647 -8.63 19.04 29.99
N HIS A 648 -9.76 19.67 29.64
CA HIS A 648 -10.08 21.04 29.99
C HIS A 648 -11.12 21.05 31.12
N SER A 649 -10.75 21.56 32.31
CA SER A 649 -11.63 21.58 33.49
C SER A 649 -12.15 20.17 33.81
N GLN A 650 -13.47 19.96 33.88
CA GLN A 650 -14.08 18.65 34.10
C GLN A 650 -13.72 17.59 33.05
N GLY A 651 -13.28 18.01 31.84
CA GLY A 651 -12.80 17.08 30.82
C GLY A 651 -11.61 16.25 31.29
N GLU A 652 -10.84 16.74 32.27
CA GLU A 652 -9.79 15.96 32.91
C GLU A 652 -10.30 14.69 33.61
N ILE A 653 -11.57 14.63 34.02
CA ILE A 653 -12.15 13.42 34.63
C ILE A 653 -12.22 12.30 33.57
N ALA A 654 -12.66 12.64 32.34
CA ALA A 654 -12.65 11.71 31.22
C ALA A 654 -11.21 11.35 30.80
N ALA A 655 -10.32 12.34 30.72
CA ALA A 655 -8.90 12.10 30.42
C ALA A 655 -8.25 11.14 31.44
N ALA A 656 -8.46 11.36 32.74
CA ALA A 656 -7.93 10.52 33.81
C ALA A 656 -8.48 9.09 33.77
N HIS A 657 -9.75 8.91 33.42
CA HIS A 657 -10.32 7.58 33.21
C HIS A 657 -9.68 6.87 32.01
N ILE A 658 -9.59 7.55 30.86
CA ILE A 658 -9.00 6.98 29.64
C ILE A 658 -7.51 6.69 29.81
N ALA A 659 -6.81 7.49 30.62
CA ALA A 659 -5.44 7.22 31.01
C ALA A 659 -5.26 6.04 31.99
N GLY A 660 -6.34 5.46 32.51
CA GLY A 660 -6.27 4.39 33.52
C GLY A 660 -5.99 4.89 34.95
N ALA A 661 -5.84 6.19 35.16
CA ALA A 661 -5.61 6.78 36.48
C ALA A 661 -6.86 6.77 37.37
N LEU A 662 -8.06 6.64 36.78
CA LEU A 662 -9.32 6.47 37.51
C LEU A 662 -10.11 5.27 36.98
N SER A 663 -10.64 4.47 37.91
CA SER A 663 -11.68 3.50 37.58
C SER A 663 -12.93 4.21 37.03
N LEU A 664 -13.72 3.53 36.20
CA LEU A 664 -14.96 4.11 35.66
C LEU A 664 -15.91 4.56 36.79
N ARG A 665 -15.98 3.76 37.86
CA ARG A 665 -16.79 4.05 39.04
C ARG A 665 -16.32 5.31 39.77
N ASP A 666 -15.01 5.49 39.96
CA ASP A 666 -14.48 6.67 40.65
C ASP A 666 -14.62 7.93 39.80
N ALA A 667 -14.40 7.83 38.48
CA ALA A 667 -14.65 8.92 37.55
C ALA A 667 -16.15 9.33 37.55
N ALA A 668 -17.05 8.35 37.52
CA ALA A 668 -18.50 8.56 37.66
C ALA A 668 -18.86 9.24 39.00
N ARG A 669 -18.25 8.79 40.11
CA ARG A 669 -18.41 9.42 41.43
C ARG A 669 -17.98 10.89 41.41
N ILE A 670 -16.79 11.18 40.86
CA ILE A 670 -16.26 12.55 40.82
C ILE A 670 -17.19 13.45 40.02
N VAL A 671 -17.56 13.07 38.79
CA VAL A 671 -18.37 13.93 37.92
C VAL A 671 -19.79 14.13 38.45
N ALA A 672 -20.42 13.09 39.01
CA ALA A 672 -21.75 13.18 39.59
C ALA A 672 -21.77 14.06 40.86
N LEU A 673 -20.94 13.75 41.85
CA LEU A 673 -20.99 14.45 43.15
C LEU A 673 -20.48 15.90 43.04
N ARG A 674 -19.48 16.15 42.18
CA ARG A 674 -19.02 17.52 41.86
C ARG A 674 -20.14 18.35 41.28
N SER A 675 -20.81 17.83 40.26
CA SER A 675 -21.84 18.59 39.53
C SER A 675 -23.09 18.83 40.37
N GLN A 676 -23.49 17.88 41.22
CA GLN A 676 -24.57 18.05 42.20
C GLN A 676 -24.27 19.16 43.22
N LEU A 677 -23.04 19.24 43.73
CA LEU A 677 -22.63 20.32 44.63
C LEU A 677 -22.63 21.69 43.93
N ILE A 678 -22.19 21.75 42.68
CA ILE A 678 -22.27 22.98 41.87
C ILE A 678 -23.73 23.41 41.71
N ALA A 679 -24.62 22.48 41.35
CA ALA A 679 -26.05 22.73 41.18
C ALA A 679 -26.71 23.23 42.48
N ALA A 680 -26.34 22.64 43.63
CA ALA A 680 -26.94 22.97 44.91
C ALA A 680 -26.46 24.32 45.50
N GLU A 681 -25.16 24.61 45.37
CA GLU A 681 -24.54 25.69 46.16
C GLU A 681 -24.05 26.88 45.32
N LEU A 682 -23.74 26.68 44.04
CA LEU A 682 -23.12 27.69 43.17
C LEU A 682 -24.04 28.20 42.06
N ALA A 683 -24.99 27.39 41.60
CA ALA A 683 -25.94 27.78 40.56
C ALA A 683 -26.72 29.06 40.92
N GLY A 684 -26.89 29.93 39.94
CA GLY A 684 -27.48 31.27 40.06
C GLY A 684 -26.61 32.32 40.76
N ARG A 685 -25.38 31.98 41.23
CA ARG A 685 -24.53 32.89 42.04
C ARG A 685 -23.31 33.41 41.30
N GLY A 686 -23.12 33.08 40.03
CA GLY A 686 -21.97 33.51 39.24
C GLY A 686 -22.25 33.50 37.75
N GLY A 687 -21.28 33.94 36.97
CA GLY A 687 -21.31 33.90 35.51
C GLY A 687 -19.92 33.73 34.94
N MET A 688 -19.86 33.39 33.65
CA MET A 688 -18.62 33.29 32.90
C MET A 688 -18.74 33.97 31.53
N VAL A 689 -17.67 34.63 31.09
CA VAL A 689 -17.62 35.40 29.84
C VAL A 689 -16.37 34.99 29.05
N SER A 690 -16.58 34.49 27.83
CA SER A 690 -15.49 34.26 26.87
C SER A 690 -15.11 35.58 26.21
N ILE A 691 -13.82 35.91 26.18
CA ILE A 691 -13.27 37.15 25.64
C ILE A 691 -12.18 36.81 24.62
N SER A 692 -12.24 37.45 23.45
CA SER A 692 -11.24 37.30 22.39
C SER A 692 -10.05 38.26 22.62
N LEU A 693 -9.25 37.98 23.65
CA LEU A 693 -8.04 38.74 24.00
C LEU A 693 -6.92 37.81 24.51
N PRO A 694 -5.65 38.22 24.39
CA PRO A 694 -4.55 37.60 25.12
C PRO A 694 -4.71 37.75 26.64
N GLU A 695 -4.16 36.81 27.41
CA GLU A 695 -4.29 36.75 28.87
C GLU A 695 -3.89 38.05 29.59
N LEU A 696 -2.79 38.67 29.19
CA LEU A 696 -2.30 39.90 29.80
C LEU A 696 -3.28 41.07 29.60
N GLU A 697 -3.84 41.18 28.41
CA GLU A 697 -4.81 42.23 28.06
C GLU A 697 -6.16 41.99 28.74
N ALA A 698 -6.62 40.74 28.77
CA ALA A 698 -7.83 40.35 29.50
C ALA A 698 -7.70 40.65 31.00
N SER A 699 -6.54 40.31 31.60
CA SER A 699 -6.25 40.59 33.02
C SER A 699 -6.25 42.09 33.31
N ALA A 700 -5.66 42.89 32.43
CA ALA A 700 -5.66 44.35 32.56
C ALA A 700 -7.08 44.95 32.40
N LEU A 701 -7.89 44.40 31.49
CA LEU A 701 -9.27 44.83 31.28
C LEU A 701 -10.12 44.60 32.52
N ILE A 702 -10.03 43.41 33.12
CA ILE A 702 -10.88 43.02 34.24
C ILE A 702 -10.45 43.60 35.59
N GLY A 703 -9.22 44.11 35.72
CA GLY A 703 -8.66 44.56 36.99
C GLY A 703 -9.42 45.69 37.72
N ARG A 704 -10.43 46.29 37.10
CA ARG A 704 -11.35 47.25 37.75
C ARG A 704 -12.50 46.58 38.52
N TRP A 705 -12.78 45.31 38.26
CA TRP A 705 -13.85 44.54 38.91
C TRP A 705 -13.22 43.50 39.86
N PRO A 706 -13.38 43.68 41.18
CA PRO A 706 -12.74 42.80 42.16
C PRO A 706 -13.36 41.38 42.20
N GLY A 707 -14.58 41.20 41.70
CA GLY A 707 -15.27 39.91 41.66
C GLY A 707 -15.02 39.09 40.39
N LEU A 708 -14.21 39.59 39.44
CA LEU A 708 -13.85 38.89 38.21
C LEU A 708 -12.42 38.30 38.26
N GLU A 709 -12.29 37.04 37.91
CA GLU A 709 -11.02 36.32 37.81
C GLU A 709 -10.85 35.70 36.41
N VAL A 710 -9.61 35.64 35.90
CA VAL A 710 -9.31 34.84 34.71
C VAL A 710 -9.39 33.36 35.08
N ALA A 711 -10.43 32.70 34.58
CA ALA A 711 -10.77 31.31 34.86
C ALA A 711 -10.08 30.32 33.90
N VAL A 712 -9.94 30.69 32.63
CA VAL A 712 -9.42 29.80 31.58
C VAL A 712 -8.57 30.58 30.59
N VAL A 713 -7.45 29.99 30.18
CA VAL A 713 -6.67 30.43 29.02
C VAL A 713 -6.67 29.29 27.99
N ASN A 714 -7.55 29.39 26.99
CA ASN A 714 -7.74 28.36 25.96
C ASN A 714 -6.70 28.45 24.85
N GLY A 715 -6.29 29.66 24.51
CA GLY A 715 -5.34 29.87 23.43
C GLY A 715 -4.75 31.28 23.42
N PRO A 716 -3.87 31.54 22.44
CA PRO A 716 -3.27 32.83 22.13
C PRO A 716 -4.14 34.08 22.33
N GLY A 717 -5.39 34.02 21.88
CA GLY A 717 -6.35 35.12 21.93
C GLY A 717 -7.70 34.71 22.49
N ALA A 718 -7.77 33.64 23.29
CA ALA A 718 -9.01 33.08 23.79
C ALA A 718 -8.95 32.85 25.31
N VAL A 719 -9.64 33.71 26.07
CA VAL A 719 -9.68 33.70 27.54
C VAL A 719 -11.13 33.61 28.02
N VAL A 720 -11.35 32.95 29.17
CA VAL A 720 -12.64 33.00 29.87
C VAL A 720 -12.45 33.62 31.25
N VAL A 721 -13.32 34.57 31.56
CA VAL A 721 -13.40 35.25 32.86
C VAL A 721 -14.60 34.70 33.62
N ALA A 722 -14.46 34.51 34.93
CA ALA A 722 -15.54 34.05 35.81
C ALA A 722 -15.69 34.97 37.01
N GLY A 723 -16.92 35.17 37.48
CA GLY A 723 -17.15 36.01 38.65
C GLY A 723 -18.62 36.34 38.90
N ASP A 724 -18.86 37.51 39.52
CA ASP A 724 -20.21 37.93 39.85
C ASP A 724 -21.06 38.23 38.61
N PRO A 725 -22.37 37.87 38.58
CA PRO A 725 -23.19 37.98 37.37
C PRO A 725 -23.31 39.40 36.83
N VAL A 726 -23.43 40.39 37.73
CA VAL A 726 -23.56 41.81 37.37
C VAL A 726 -22.27 42.34 36.76
N GLU A 727 -21.11 42.00 37.35
CA GLU A 727 -19.81 42.42 36.83
C GLU A 727 -19.52 41.76 35.48
N CYS A 728 -19.99 40.52 35.26
CA CYS A 728 -19.93 39.86 33.95
C CYS A 728 -20.77 40.60 32.89
N ASP A 729 -21.94 41.12 33.25
CA ASP A 729 -22.78 41.90 32.33
C ASP A 729 -22.13 43.26 32.01
N GLU A 730 -21.53 43.91 33.01
CA GLU A 730 -20.75 45.14 32.82
C GLU A 730 -19.51 44.91 31.95
N LEU A 731 -18.82 43.79 32.11
CA LEU A 731 -17.67 43.41 31.28
C LEU A 731 -18.06 43.23 29.82
N ILE A 732 -19.21 42.59 29.54
CA ILE A 732 -19.72 42.44 28.17
C ILE A 732 -20.00 43.81 27.56
N ALA A 733 -20.69 44.70 28.31
CA ALA A 733 -20.98 46.05 27.84
C ALA A 733 -19.69 46.86 27.58
N GLU A 734 -18.67 46.77 28.46
CA GLU A 734 -17.38 47.43 28.25
C GLU A 734 -16.60 46.83 27.08
N ALA A 735 -16.67 45.51 26.88
CA ALA A 735 -16.04 44.87 25.72
C ALA A 735 -16.70 45.35 24.42
N GLU A 736 -18.02 45.51 24.38
CA GLU A 736 -18.75 46.07 23.25
C GLU A 736 -18.32 47.52 22.94
N THR A 737 -18.12 48.37 23.95
CA THR A 737 -17.65 49.76 23.72
C THR A 737 -16.22 49.82 23.17
N ARG A 738 -15.42 48.77 23.40
CA ARG A 738 -14.03 48.64 22.94
C ARG A 738 -13.88 47.79 21.68
N GLU A 739 -14.99 47.37 21.08
CA GLU A 739 -15.02 46.48 19.90
C GLU A 739 -14.31 45.13 20.15
N ILE A 740 -14.26 44.68 21.41
CA ILE A 740 -13.72 43.38 21.81
C ILE A 740 -14.86 42.37 21.81
N ARG A 741 -14.67 41.23 21.14
CA ARG A 741 -15.65 40.15 21.14
C ARG A 741 -15.71 39.49 22.52
N ALA A 742 -16.80 39.72 23.25
CA ALA A 742 -17.13 39.05 24.50
C ALA A 742 -18.49 38.33 24.40
N ARG A 743 -18.59 37.11 24.94
CA ARG A 743 -19.83 36.32 24.92
C ARG A 743 -20.04 35.60 26.25
N ARG A 744 -21.26 35.68 26.78
CA ARG A 744 -21.69 34.88 27.94
C ARG A 744 -21.56 33.39 27.63
N VAL A 745 -20.88 32.66 28.51
CA VAL A 745 -20.88 31.19 28.50
C VAL A 745 -22.20 30.72 29.14
N PRO A 746 -22.91 29.73 28.58
CA PRO A 746 -24.20 29.28 29.08
C PRO A 746 -24.04 28.44 30.36
N VAL A 747 -23.64 29.11 31.44
CA VAL A 747 -23.52 28.64 32.82
C VAL A 747 -24.00 29.74 33.76
N ASP A 748 -24.58 29.34 34.88
CA ASP A 748 -25.12 30.23 35.92
C ASP A 748 -24.29 30.20 37.21
N TYR A 749 -23.06 29.69 37.12
CA TYR A 749 -22.08 29.65 38.20
C TYR A 749 -20.70 30.09 37.68
N ALA A 750 -19.85 30.59 38.59
CA ALA A 750 -18.49 30.99 38.30
C ALA A 750 -17.50 29.89 38.73
N SER A 751 -17.17 28.98 37.82
CA SER A 751 -16.09 28.00 38.08
C SER A 751 -14.71 28.61 37.89
N HIS A 752 -13.69 28.03 38.52
CA HIS A 752 -12.31 28.51 38.47
C HIS A 752 -12.11 29.93 39.04
N SER A 753 -12.97 30.32 39.99
CA SER A 753 -12.90 31.57 40.76
C SER A 753 -13.06 31.31 42.25
N SER A 754 -12.89 32.36 43.06
CA SER A 754 -13.16 32.35 44.50
C SER A 754 -14.57 31.89 44.89
N HIS A 755 -15.57 31.96 44.00
CA HIS A 755 -16.92 31.43 44.26
C HIS A 755 -16.91 29.93 44.62
N VAL A 756 -15.95 29.17 44.09
CA VAL A 756 -15.80 27.72 44.33
C VAL A 756 -15.37 27.39 45.76
N GLU A 757 -14.72 28.32 46.47
CA GLU A 757 -14.23 28.10 47.85
C GLU A 757 -15.38 27.76 48.82
N ARG A 758 -16.61 28.17 48.49
CA ARG A 758 -17.84 27.85 49.26
C ARG A 758 -18.09 26.35 49.40
N ILE A 759 -17.67 25.55 48.43
CA ILE A 759 -17.91 24.10 48.41
C ILE A 759 -16.66 23.27 48.71
N GLU A 760 -15.53 23.89 49.08
CA GLU A 760 -14.25 23.22 49.29
C GLU A 760 -14.35 22.03 50.27
N GLN A 761 -14.92 22.28 51.46
CA GLN A 761 -15.03 21.27 52.51
C GLN A 761 -15.99 20.15 52.11
N GLN A 762 -17.13 20.49 51.49
CA GLN A 762 -18.13 19.53 51.05
C GLN A 762 -17.59 18.65 49.93
N LEU A 763 -16.94 19.25 48.92
CA LEU A 763 -16.37 18.53 47.78
C LEU A 763 -15.25 17.58 48.23
N SER A 764 -14.36 18.05 49.10
CA SER A 764 -13.29 17.22 49.66
C SER A 764 -13.84 16.03 50.45
N ALA A 765 -14.92 16.23 51.21
CA ALA A 765 -15.55 15.16 51.98
C ALA A 765 -16.21 14.10 51.09
N VAL A 766 -16.97 14.50 50.07
CA VAL A 766 -17.68 13.54 49.21
C VAL A 766 -16.74 12.75 48.28
N LEU A 767 -15.56 13.30 47.98
CA LEU A 767 -14.52 12.66 47.15
C LEU A 767 -13.42 11.94 47.96
N ALA A 768 -13.57 11.81 49.28
CA ALA A 768 -12.55 11.19 50.14
C ALA A 768 -12.26 9.72 49.79
N ASP A 769 -13.24 9.00 49.26
CA ASP A 769 -13.13 7.56 48.93
C ASP A 769 -12.58 7.29 47.52
N VAL A 770 -12.23 8.33 46.76
CA VAL A 770 -11.63 8.16 45.42
C VAL A 770 -10.24 7.55 45.57
N ALA A 771 -10.01 6.43 44.86
CA ALA A 771 -8.73 5.73 44.85
C ALA A 771 -8.03 5.89 43.48
N PRO A 772 -7.24 6.96 43.28
CA PRO A 772 -6.52 7.16 42.03
C PRO A 772 -5.39 6.14 41.86
N GLY A 773 -5.21 5.65 40.63
CA GLY A 773 -4.05 4.88 40.21
C GLY A 773 -3.02 5.73 39.47
N ALA A 774 -1.90 5.11 39.10
CA ALA A 774 -0.94 5.73 38.18
C ALA A 774 -1.49 5.68 36.73
N PRO A 775 -1.34 6.76 35.93
CA PRO A 775 -1.75 6.75 34.53
C PRO A 775 -0.92 5.74 33.70
N GLU A 776 -1.61 4.88 32.96
CA GLU A 776 -1.05 3.98 31.95
C GLU A 776 -0.73 4.71 30.64
N ILE A 777 -1.57 5.70 30.29
CA ILE A 777 -1.34 6.63 29.18
C ILE A 777 -0.92 7.98 29.79
N PRO A 778 0.19 8.59 29.34
CA PRO A 778 0.62 9.90 29.81
C PRO A 778 -0.51 10.93 29.87
N PHE A 779 -0.77 11.47 31.06
CA PHE A 779 -1.79 12.50 31.29
C PHE A 779 -1.12 13.82 31.64
N PHE A 780 -1.34 14.84 30.80
CA PHE A 780 -0.86 16.20 31.04
C PHE A 780 -1.95 17.03 31.74
N SER A 781 -1.67 17.50 32.95
CA SER A 781 -2.61 18.30 33.75
C SER A 781 -2.64 19.75 33.27
N THR A 782 -3.82 20.31 33.06
CA THR A 782 -4.03 21.75 32.82
C THR A 782 -4.10 22.58 34.11
N VAL A 783 -4.17 21.91 35.26
CA VAL A 783 -4.11 22.53 36.58
C VAL A 783 -2.67 22.81 36.97
N ASP A 784 -1.82 21.78 36.85
CA ASP A 784 -0.42 21.82 37.27
C ASP A 784 0.54 22.21 36.12
N CYS A 785 0.08 22.12 34.86
CA CYS A 785 0.90 22.28 33.65
C CYS A 785 2.11 21.36 33.61
N ASP A 786 1.90 20.12 34.07
CA ASP A 786 2.91 19.08 34.12
C ASP A 786 2.26 17.71 33.95
N TRP A 787 3.09 16.69 33.72
CA TRP A 787 2.67 15.31 33.68
C TRP A 787 2.21 14.83 35.06
N VAL A 788 1.05 14.17 35.10
CA VAL A 788 0.53 13.57 36.32
C VAL A 788 1.40 12.38 36.73
N ALA A 789 1.96 12.44 37.95
CA ALA A 789 2.80 11.38 38.51
C ALA A 789 2.08 10.63 39.65
N GLY A 790 2.27 9.31 39.70
CA GLY A 790 1.75 8.44 40.77
C GLY A 790 0.24 8.55 40.97
N GLU A 791 -0.20 8.42 42.22
CA GLU A 791 -1.61 8.44 42.65
C GLU A 791 -2.08 9.85 43.07
N SER A 792 -1.66 10.88 42.32
CA SER A 792 -1.85 12.29 42.72
C SER A 792 -3.26 12.85 42.49
N LEU A 793 -4.13 12.15 41.77
CA LEU A 793 -5.50 12.56 41.41
C LEU A 793 -6.53 12.35 42.54
N SER A 794 -6.16 12.71 43.76
CA SER A 794 -7.01 12.62 44.96
C SER A 794 -8.20 13.60 44.94
N GLY A 795 -9.13 13.50 45.89
CA GLY A 795 -10.22 14.48 46.05
C GLY A 795 -9.75 15.95 46.11
N ASN A 796 -8.58 16.20 46.71
CA ASN A 796 -7.97 17.54 46.73
C ASN A 796 -7.55 18.02 45.34
N TYR A 797 -7.04 17.12 44.48
CA TYR A 797 -6.77 17.46 43.08
C TYR A 797 -8.04 17.93 42.38
N TRP A 798 -9.16 17.21 42.54
CA TRP A 798 -10.41 17.55 41.88
C TRP A 798 -11.06 18.84 42.39
N TYR A 799 -10.84 19.20 43.66
CA TYR A 799 -11.14 20.55 44.14
C TYR A 799 -10.26 21.61 43.45
N ARG A 800 -8.94 21.41 43.39
CA ARG A 800 -8.03 22.33 42.68
C ARG A 800 -8.40 22.46 41.21
N ASN A 801 -8.76 21.37 40.52
CA ASN A 801 -9.26 21.38 39.15
C ASN A 801 -10.49 22.29 38.99
N LEU A 802 -11.42 22.31 39.95
CA LEU A 802 -12.58 23.19 39.90
C LEU A 802 -12.28 24.64 40.31
N ARG A 803 -11.31 24.87 41.21
CA ARG A 803 -11.00 26.19 41.79
C ARG A 803 -9.93 26.97 41.01
N GLN A 804 -8.89 26.31 40.54
CA GLN A 804 -7.73 26.92 39.91
C GLN A 804 -8.01 27.22 38.43
N ARG A 805 -7.22 28.13 37.87
CA ARG A 805 -7.27 28.50 36.45
C ARG A 805 -6.94 27.29 35.57
N VAL A 806 -7.69 27.10 34.49
CA VAL A 806 -7.40 26.11 33.45
C VAL A 806 -6.37 26.70 32.49
N ARG A 807 -5.16 26.14 32.46
CA ARG A 807 -4.03 26.62 31.64
C ARG A 807 -3.88 25.78 30.37
N PHE A 808 -4.94 25.70 29.58
CA PHE A 808 -5.01 24.80 28.41
C PHE A 808 -4.03 25.21 27.29
N ALA A 809 -3.87 26.50 27.03
CA ALA A 809 -2.90 27.00 26.04
C ALA A 809 -1.46 26.58 26.37
N GLU A 810 -1.07 26.67 27.64
CA GLU A 810 0.26 26.26 28.12
C GLU A 810 0.46 24.74 27.97
N ALA A 811 -0.57 23.95 28.29
CA ALA A 811 -0.54 22.50 28.11
C ALA A 811 -0.43 22.09 26.63
N ALA A 812 -1.21 22.71 25.74
CA ALA A 812 -1.15 22.46 24.30
C ALA A 812 0.24 22.81 23.75
N GLU A 813 0.79 23.97 24.12
CA GLU A 813 2.14 24.42 23.76
C GLU A 813 3.22 23.43 24.23
N ALA A 814 3.11 22.92 25.46
CA ALA A 814 4.05 21.93 26.00
C ALA A 814 4.00 20.61 25.24
N LEU A 815 2.82 20.15 24.84
CA LEU A 815 2.64 18.94 24.04
C LEU A 815 3.21 19.12 22.62
N VAL A 816 2.97 20.26 21.96
CA VAL A 816 3.56 20.55 20.65
C VAL A 816 5.10 20.54 20.74
N LYS A 817 5.68 21.19 21.74
CA LYS A 817 7.14 21.16 21.99
C LYS A 817 7.69 19.77 22.28
N SER A 818 6.85 18.88 22.83
CA SER A 818 7.22 17.51 23.15
C SER A 818 7.05 16.52 21.97
N GLY A 819 6.81 17.00 20.74
CA GLY A 819 6.72 16.13 19.57
C GLY A 819 5.34 15.52 19.32
N TYR A 820 4.29 15.99 19.99
CA TYR A 820 2.91 15.61 19.66
C TYR A 820 2.44 16.42 18.45
N ARG A 821 1.77 15.74 17.50
CA ARG A 821 1.43 16.31 16.18
C ARG A 821 -0.01 16.05 15.75
N VAL A 822 -0.69 15.09 16.37
CA VAL A 822 -2.09 14.77 16.06
C VAL A 822 -2.93 15.04 17.30
N PHE A 823 -3.91 15.95 17.20
CA PHE A 823 -4.80 16.31 18.29
C PHE A 823 -6.25 15.95 17.90
N VAL A 824 -6.84 15.04 18.66
CA VAL A 824 -8.22 14.59 18.46
C VAL A 824 -9.05 15.11 19.62
N GLU A 825 -9.96 16.04 19.36
CA GLU A 825 -10.95 16.47 20.34
C GLU A 825 -12.06 15.41 20.44
N VAL A 826 -12.09 14.71 21.58
CA VAL A 826 -13.02 13.63 21.86
C VAL A 826 -14.27 14.23 22.50
N SER A 827 -15.22 14.67 21.68
CA SER A 827 -16.38 15.42 22.16
C SER A 827 -17.59 15.35 21.23
N ALA A 828 -18.75 15.72 21.77
CA ALA A 828 -20.01 15.82 21.03
C ALA A 828 -20.03 16.98 20.00
N HIS A 829 -19.13 17.96 20.13
CA HIS A 829 -18.97 19.07 19.22
C HIS A 829 -17.61 19.75 19.46
N PRO A 830 -16.81 20.06 18.42
CA PRO A 830 -15.53 20.73 18.58
C PRO A 830 -15.69 22.11 19.23
N VAL A 831 -15.00 22.33 20.34
CA VAL A 831 -14.95 23.62 21.04
C VAL A 831 -13.52 24.09 21.35
N LEU A 832 -12.53 23.21 21.26
CA LEU A 832 -11.11 23.49 21.50
C LEU A 832 -10.23 23.34 20.25
N THR A 833 -10.71 22.69 19.18
CA THR A 833 -9.94 22.51 17.94
C THR A 833 -9.33 23.79 17.40
N MET A 834 -10.08 24.91 17.38
CA MET A 834 -9.57 26.21 16.96
C MET A 834 -8.43 26.72 17.85
N SER A 835 -8.54 26.58 19.17
CA SER A 835 -7.49 27.02 20.10
C SER A 835 -6.23 26.17 20.00
N VAL A 836 -6.38 24.86 19.75
CA VAL A 836 -5.26 23.98 19.45
C VAL A 836 -4.60 24.38 18.12
N GLN A 837 -5.40 24.67 17.09
CA GLN A 837 -4.89 25.12 15.79
C GLN A 837 -4.12 26.46 15.91
N GLU A 838 -4.68 27.46 16.62
CA GLU A 838 -3.99 28.73 16.87
C GLU A 838 -2.66 28.55 17.61
N THR A 839 -2.57 27.54 18.49
CA THR A 839 -1.33 27.21 19.19
C THR A 839 -0.32 26.60 18.21
N LEU A 840 -0.75 25.69 17.34
CA LEU A 840 0.09 25.08 16.31
C LEU A 840 0.58 26.08 15.26
N ASP A 841 -0.27 27.02 14.83
CA ASP A 841 0.05 28.04 13.82
C ASP A 841 1.21 28.97 14.24
N ARG A 842 1.55 29.01 15.54
CA ARG A 842 2.73 29.71 16.07
C ARG A 842 4.04 28.97 15.82
N HIS A 843 3.98 27.71 15.39
CA HIS A 843 5.11 26.85 15.06
C HIS A 843 5.08 26.56 13.56
N ALA A 844 5.53 27.51 12.74
CA ALA A 844 5.42 27.47 11.28
C ALA A 844 6.03 26.20 10.63
N ASP A 845 6.98 25.56 11.31
CA ASP A 845 7.69 24.37 10.83
C ASP A 845 7.02 23.05 11.26
N VAL A 846 5.89 23.10 11.96
CA VAL A 846 5.22 21.92 12.52
C VAL A 846 4.06 21.47 11.64
N ASN A 847 4.26 20.38 10.90
CA ASN A 847 3.17 19.68 10.23
C ASN A 847 2.33 18.89 11.25
N ALA A 848 1.08 19.28 11.44
CA ALA A 848 0.18 18.68 12.42
C ALA A 848 -1.22 18.39 11.84
N ALA A 849 -2.01 17.64 12.59
CA ALA A 849 -3.42 17.38 12.30
C ALA A 849 -4.27 17.65 13.54
N VAL A 850 -5.34 18.44 13.38
CA VAL A 850 -6.34 18.70 14.43
C VAL A 850 -7.70 18.28 13.90
N THR A 851 -8.45 17.49 14.67
CA THR A 851 -9.83 17.12 14.33
C THR A 851 -10.71 17.09 15.58
N GLY A 852 -12.02 17.19 15.38
CA GLY A 852 -13.03 16.90 16.38
C GLY A 852 -13.74 15.58 16.07
N THR A 853 -14.50 15.05 17.02
CA THR A 853 -15.14 13.74 16.84
C THR A 853 -16.54 13.84 16.23
N LEU A 854 -17.48 14.51 16.91
CA LEU A 854 -18.83 14.75 16.42
C LEU A 854 -19.05 16.24 16.16
N ARG A 855 -20.20 16.57 15.55
CA ARG A 855 -20.65 17.96 15.40
C ARG A 855 -22.10 18.06 15.82
N ARG A 856 -22.50 19.25 16.31
CA ARG A 856 -23.90 19.53 16.62
C ARG A 856 -24.79 19.19 15.43
N ASP A 857 -25.88 18.47 15.70
CA ASP A 857 -26.84 17.95 14.72
C ASP A 857 -26.29 16.84 13.80
N GLU A 858 -25.05 16.40 13.99
CA GLU A 858 -24.38 15.33 13.25
C GLU A 858 -23.79 14.30 14.25
N GLY A 859 -24.67 13.60 14.98
CA GLY A 859 -24.29 12.69 16.08
C GLY A 859 -24.09 11.23 15.69
N GLY A 860 -23.96 10.95 14.39
CA GLY A 860 -23.99 9.63 13.80
C GLY A 860 -22.65 9.07 13.32
N LEU A 861 -22.70 7.83 12.84
CA LEU A 861 -21.52 7.11 12.36
C LEU A 861 -20.89 7.77 11.12
N ALA A 862 -21.69 8.45 10.28
CA ALA A 862 -21.18 9.16 9.11
C ALA A 862 -20.22 10.30 9.50
N ARG A 863 -20.60 11.10 10.50
CA ARG A 863 -19.75 12.19 11.02
C ARG A 863 -18.47 11.65 11.64
N PHE A 864 -18.59 10.58 12.41
CA PHE A 864 -17.45 9.91 13.02
C PHE A 864 -16.50 9.34 11.94
N ALA A 865 -17.02 8.72 10.89
CA ALA A 865 -16.25 8.27 9.72
C ALA A 865 -15.52 9.43 9.04
N THR A 866 -16.16 10.61 8.91
CA THR A 866 -15.51 11.81 8.36
C THR A 866 -14.35 12.27 9.24
N SER A 867 -14.48 12.17 10.57
CA SER A 867 -13.40 12.52 11.49
C SER A 867 -12.24 11.52 11.47
N LEU A 868 -12.53 10.21 11.37
CA LEU A 868 -11.50 9.19 11.09
C LEU A 868 -10.78 9.48 9.77
N ALA A 869 -11.53 9.83 8.73
CA ALA A 869 -10.96 10.17 7.43
C ALA A 869 -10.02 11.38 7.51
N GLN A 870 -10.36 12.41 8.28
CA GLN A 870 -9.53 13.61 8.45
C GLN A 870 -8.15 13.31 9.04
N VAL A 871 -8.02 12.37 9.97
CA VAL A 871 -6.70 11.96 10.47
C VAL A 871 -6.03 10.94 9.54
N HIS A 872 -6.80 10.06 8.91
CA HIS A 872 -6.28 9.06 7.98
C HIS A 872 -5.57 9.69 6.78
N VAL A 873 -6.17 10.70 6.18
CA VAL A 873 -5.58 11.41 5.02
C VAL A 873 -4.36 12.25 5.39
N ARG A 874 -4.06 12.41 6.69
CA ARG A 874 -2.88 13.11 7.20
C ARG A 874 -1.76 12.16 7.61
N GLY A 875 -2.00 10.85 7.60
CA GLY A 875 -0.99 9.82 7.85
C GLY A 875 -1.33 8.87 8.98
N VAL A 876 -2.36 9.16 9.78
CA VAL A 876 -2.72 8.30 10.92
C VAL A 876 -3.27 6.95 10.43
N ASP A 877 -2.75 5.87 11.00
CA ASP A 877 -3.29 4.54 10.77
C ASP A 877 -4.66 4.39 11.43
N VAL A 878 -5.63 4.02 10.59
CA VAL A 878 -7.01 3.77 10.99
C VAL A 878 -7.36 2.33 10.60
N ASP A 879 -7.98 1.61 11.52
CA ASP A 879 -8.64 0.34 11.27
C ASP A 879 -10.09 0.58 10.84
N TRP A 880 -10.34 0.35 9.55
CA TRP A 880 -11.65 0.51 8.93
C TRP A 880 -12.50 -0.76 9.00
N THR A 881 -11.94 -1.89 9.46
CA THR A 881 -12.64 -3.17 9.50
C THR A 881 -13.95 -3.14 10.32
N PRO A 882 -14.10 -2.38 11.42
CA PRO A 882 -15.34 -2.39 12.18
C PRO A 882 -16.55 -1.79 11.42
N PHE A 883 -16.35 -1.04 10.33
CA PHE A 883 -17.46 -0.60 9.46
C PHE A 883 -18.12 -1.75 8.68
N PHE A 884 -17.47 -2.91 8.66
CA PHE A 884 -17.94 -4.10 7.95
C PHE A 884 -18.44 -5.17 8.92
N ASP A 885 -18.46 -4.90 10.23
CA ASP A 885 -18.96 -5.82 11.23
C ASP A 885 -20.43 -6.15 11.00
N GLY A 886 -20.77 -7.44 11.10
CA GLY A 886 -22.11 -7.93 10.81
C GLY A 886 -22.43 -8.07 9.31
N ALA A 887 -21.70 -7.37 8.43
CA ALA A 887 -21.66 -7.70 7.02
C ALA A 887 -20.76 -8.94 6.82
N ARG A 888 -21.05 -9.79 5.84
CA ARG A 888 -20.18 -10.91 5.45
C ARG A 888 -19.47 -10.57 4.14
N PRO A 889 -18.61 -9.52 4.12
CA PRO A 889 -18.06 -9.02 2.88
C PRO A 889 -17.18 -10.05 2.21
N GLN A 890 -17.16 -10.01 0.88
CA GLN A 890 -16.32 -10.83 0.04
C GLN A 890 -15.27 -9.97 -0.65
N ARG A 891 -14.08 -10.54 -0.88
CA ARG A 891 -13.08 -9.90 -1.73
C ARG A 891 -13.52 -10.01 -3.18
N VAL A 892 -13.68 -8.88 -3.85
CA VAL A 892 -14.03 -8.78 -5.26
C VAL A 892 -12.83 -8.24 -6.05
N ALA A 893 -12.79 -8.56 -7.34
CA ALA A 893 -11.77 -8.01 -8.22
C ALA A 893 -12.03 -6.51 -8.40
N LEU A 894 -11.00 -5.70 -8.15
CA LEU A 894 -11.00 -4.26 -8.38
C LEU A 894 -9.84 -3.92 -9.32
N PRO A 895 -9.92 -2.82 -10.09
CA PRO A 895 -8.81 -2.32 -10.89
C PRO A 895 -7.53 -2.20 -10.07
N THR A 896 -6.39 -2.52 -10.69
CA THR A 896 -5.06 -2.30 -10.13
C THR A 896 -4.68 -0.81 -10.18
N TYR A 897 -3.56 -0.49 -9.53
CA TYR A 897 -3.01 0.86 -9.47
C TYR A 897 -2.94 1.57 -10.82
N ALA A 898 -3.31 2.85 -10.83
CA ALA A 898 -3.24 3.72 -11.99
C ALA A 898 -1.84 4.32 -12.18
N PHE A 899 -0.91 3.51 -12.72
CA PHE A 899 0.44 3.97 -13.06
C PHE A 899 0.43 5.25 -13.92
N GLN A 900 1.27 6.21 -13.54
CA GLN A 900 1.44 7.50 -14.23
C GLN A 900 2.61 7.41 -15.22
N HIS A 901 2.38 6.67 -16.29
CA HIS A 901 3.40 6.32 -17.27
C HIS A 901 4.01 7.53 -17.99
N GLN A 902 5.34 7.54 -18.07
CA GLN A 902 6.13 8.39 -18.96
C GLN A 902 7.06 7.51 -19.80
N HIS A 903 7.53 8.03 -20.93
CA HIS A 903 8.39 7.29 -21.84
C HIS A 903 9.87 7.41 -21.45
N TYR A 904 10.52 6.26 -21.24
CA TYR A 904 11.94 6.12 -20.91
C TYR A 904 12.60 5.13 -21.86
N TRP A 905 13.50 5.61 -22.70
CA TRP A 905 14.24 4.77 -23.64
C TRP A 905 15.62 5.38 -23.92
N LEU A 906 16.65 4.54 -23.96
CA LEU A 906 17.97 4.98 -24.41
C LEU A 906 17.90 5.28 -25.91
N GLU A 907 18.32 6.46 -26.33
CA GLU A 907 18.50 6.76 -27.74
C GLU A 907 19.84 6.17 -28.21
N SER A 908 19.85 5.55 -29.39
CA SER A 908 21.09 5.12 -30.04
C SER A 908 21.57 6.24 -30.97
N ASP A 909 22.81 6.70 -30.82
CA ASP A 909 23.44 7.66 -31.72
C ASP A 909 23.27 7.21 -33.19
N THR A 910 22.30 7.81 -33.89
CA THR A 910 22.36 7.90 -35.35
C THR A 910 23.53 8.82 -35.68
N MET A 911 24.42 8.40 -36.58
CA MET A 911 25.59 9.18 -36.99
C MET A 911 25.19 10.60 -37.46
N GLU A 912 25.23 11.58 -36.57
CA GLU A 912 25.52 12.96 -36.94
C GLU A 912 27.03 13.12 -36.95
N THR A 913 27.61 13.01 -38.15
CA THR A 913 28.86 13.69 -38.47
C THR A 913 28.63 15.20 -38.35
N SER A 914 28.71 15.74 -37.14
CA SER A 914 29.10 17.13 -36.93
C SER A 914 30.54 17.14 -36.45
N VAL A 915 31.42 17.56 -37.35
CA VAL A 915 32.78 17.96 -37.01
C VAL A 915 32.63 19.24 -36.19
N HIS A 916 32.60 19.10 -34.87
CA HIS A 916 32.82 20.22 -33.97
C HIS A 916 34.24 20.12 -33.43
N GLU A 917 35.05 21.08 -33.88
CA GLU A 917 36.44 21.31 -33.49
C GLU A 917 36.60 21.26 -31.96
N GLU A 918 37.57 20.48 -31.51
CA GLU A 918 38.14 20.59 -30.18
C GLU A 918 38.66 22.02 -29.99
N THR A 919 37.96 22.80 -29.17
CA THR A 919 38.56 23.95 -28.49
C THR A 919 39.01 23.48 -27.11
N ASP A 920 40.30 23.20 -27.01
CA ASP A 920 41.05 23.25 -25.75
C ASP A 920 40.85 24.65 -25.13
N ASP A 921 40.05 24.75 -24.07
CA ASP A 921 40.03 25.92 -23.20
C ASP A 921 40.71 25.61 -21.87
N VAL A 922 41.98 26.01 -21.86
CA VAL A 922 42.84 26.52 -20.79
C VAL A 922 42.14 26.69 -19.43
N VAL A 923 42.63 25.92 -18.45
CA VAL A 923 42.54 26.23 -17.02
C VAL A 923 43.20 27.60 -16.79
N ALA A 924 42.39 28.61 -16.51
CA ALA A 924 42.85 29.89 -15.97
C ALA A 924 42.30 30.05 -14.55
N GLU A 925 43.22 30.02 -13.58
CA GLU A 925 43.00 30.52 -12.22
C GLU A 925 42.53 31.99 -12.29
N GLN A 926 41.30 32.25 -11.84
CA GLN A 926 40.90 33.53 -11.27
C GLN A 926 40.12 33.27 -9.98
N GLY A 927 40.59 33.88 -8.89
CA GLY A 927 40.10 33.69 -7.54
C GLY A 927 38.76 34.35 -7.25
N GLY A 928 38.04 33.74 -6.31
CA GLY A 928 36.73 34.15 -5.77
C GLY A 928 35.62 33.18 -6.22
N ASN A 929 35.13 32.32 -5.32
CA ASN A 929 33.92 31.52 -5.59
C ASN A 929 32.72 32.49 -5.66
N PRO A 930 32.09 32.71 -6.84
CA PRO A 930 31.02 33.69 -7.00
C PRO A 930 29.80 33.41 -6.11
N ILE A 931 29.60 32.15 -5.72
CA ILE A 931 28.52 31.71 -4.85
C ILE A 931 28.79 32.11 -3.40
N ALA A 932 30.05 32.09 -2.96
CA ALA A 932 30.43 32.54 -1.62
C ALA A 932 30.22 34.05 -1.43
N GLU A 933 30.47 34.86 -2.46
CA GLU A 933 30.18 36.30 -2.46
C GLU A 933 28.66 36.60 -2.49
N GLN A 934 27.90 35.83 -3.27
CA GLN A 934 26.43 35.94 -3.31
C GLN A 934 25.77 35.59 -1.97
N LEU A 935 26.23 34.51 -1.33
CA LEU A 935 25.70 34.07 -0.04
C LEU A 935 26.14 34.96 1.12
N GLY A 936 27.34 35.56 1.05
CA GLY A 936 27.87 36.45 2.09
C GLY A 936 27.15 37.80 2.23
N GLY A 937 26.35 38.20 1.24
CA GLY A 937 25.56 39.44 1.26
C GLY A 937 24.12 39.28 1.80
N LEU A 938 23.70 38.06 2.14
CA LEU A 938 22.34 37.73 2.58
C LEU A 938 22.25 37.66 4.11
N SER A 939 21.05 37.94 4.65
CA SER A 939 20.75 37.71 6.06
C SER A 939 20.71 36.20 6.37
N GLY A 940 20.79 35.78 7.64
CA GLY A 940 20.89 34.36 8.02
C GLY A 940 19.81 33.46 7.40
N ASP A 941 18.54 33.89 7.46
CA ASP A 941 17.41 33.13 6.92
C ASP A 941 17.39 33.16 5.38
N ASP A 942 17.64 34.32 4.77
CA ASP A 942 17.73 34.44 3.30
C ASP A 942 18.88 33.58 2.72
N ARG A 943 20.00 33.48 3.46
CA ARG A 943 21.16 32.68 3.08
C ARG A 943 20.86 31.19 3.15
N LYS A 944 20.15 30.73 4.19
CA LYS A 944 19.69 29.34 4.30
C LYS A 944 18.74 28.95 3.18
N GLN A 945 17.78 29.83 2.86
CA GLN A 945 16.84 29.60 1.76
C GLN A 945 17.55 29.51 0.40
N ALA A 946 18.53 30.38 0.16
CA ALA A 946 19.36 30.32 -1.05
C ALA A 946 20.22 29.05 -1.12
N ILE A 947 20.80 28.59 0.00
CA ILE A 947 21.53 27.31 0.08
C ILE A 947 20.59 26.13 -0.23
N ALA A 948 19.39 26.11 0.34
CA ALA A 948 18.40 25.07 0.10
C ALA A 948 17.95 25.03 -1.38
N GLU A 949 17.73 26.18 -2.02
CA GLU A 949 17.46 26.27 -3.46
C GLU A 949 18.60 25.70 -4.32
N LEU A 950 19.86 26.02 -3.97
CA LEU A 950 21.04 25.46 -4.64
C LEU A 950 21.15 23.95 -4.45
N ILE A 951 20.93 23.44 -3.24
CA ILE A 951 20.94 22.00 -2.96
C ILE A 951 19.84 21.30 -3.77
N ARG A 952 18.62 21.85 -3.80
CA ARG A 952 17.50 21.30 -4.59
C ARG A 952 17.81 21.31 -6.09
N LYS A 953 18.43 22.38 -6.59
CA LYS A 953 18.86 22.47 -8.00
C LYS A 953 19.91 21.41 -8.35
N GLU A 954 20.94 21.26 -7.52
CA GLU A 954 21.97 20.23 -7.75
C GLU A 954 21.39 18.82 -7.61
N ALA A 955 20.49 18.60 -6.65
CA ALA A 955 19.80 17.34 -6.45
C ALA A 955 18.92 16.97 -7.66
N ALA A 956 18.12 17.91 -8.17
CA ALA A 956 17.31 17.73 -9.37
C ALA A 956 18.18 17.39 -10.59
N ALA A 957 19.33 18.06 -10.74
CA ALA A 957 20.27 17.78 -11.82
C ALA A 957 20.91 16.37 -11.70
N VAL A 958 21.21 15.91 -10.49
CA VAL A 958 21.71 14.54 -10.24
C VAL A 958 20.63 13.48 -10.50
N LEU A 959 19.36 13.76 -10.21
CA LEU A 959 18.28 12.80 -10.47
C LEU A 959 17.79 12.84 -11.94
N GLY A 960 18.20 13.84 -12.72
CA GLY A 960 17.77 14.03 -14.10
C GLY A 960 16.37 14.65 -14.22
N HIS A 961 15.92 15.38 -13.21
CA HIS A 961 14.68 16.17 -13.29
C HIS A 961 14.91 17.46 -14.08
N SER A 962 13.85 17.95 -14.73
CA SER A 962 13.88 19.17 -15.55
C SER A 962 13.80 20.48 -14.74
N SER A 963 13.36 20.44 -13.48
CA SER A 963 13.26 21.60 -12.57
C SER A 963 13.61 21.22 -11.13
N ALA A 964 14.18 22.17 -10.39
CA ALA A 964 14.41 22.08 -8.94
C ALA A 964 13.10 21.94 -8.14
N ASP A 965 11.98 22.43 -8.68
CA ASP A 965 10.65 22.37 -8.02
C ASP A 965 10.14 20.93 -7.84
N THR A 966 10.75 19.96 -8.53
CA THR A 966 10.42 18.54 -8.39
C THR A 966 11.04 17.91 -7.13
N VAL A 967 11.98 18.61 -6.48
CA VAL A 967 12.62 18.18 -5.23
C VAL A 967 12.06 19.05 -4.10
N GLU A 968 11.16 18.47 -3.32
CA GLU A 968 10.60 19.17 -2.15
C GLU A 968 11.64 19.27 -1.03
N ASP A 969 11.62 20.38 -0.31
CA ASP A 969 12.65 20.74 0.67
C ASP A 969 12.69 19.81 1.90
N GLY A 970 11.52 19.25 2.24
CA GLY A 970 11.35 18.31 3.36
C GLY A 970 11.43 16.83 2.98
N SER A 971 11.57 16.48 1.70
CA SER A 971 11.54 15.08 1.27
C SER A 971 12.87 14.38 1.50
N PRO A 972 12.88 13.18 2.11
CA PRO A 972 14.10 12.39 2.25
C PRO A 972 14.71 12.06 0.89
N PHE A 973 16.00 12.30 0.72
CA PHE A 973 16.69 12.09 -0.56
C PHE A 973 16.49 10.66 -1.10
N PHE A 974 16.55 9.64 -0.25
CA PHE A 974 16.41 8.23 -0.66
C PHE A 974 14.99 7.87 -1.09
N GLU A 975 13.96 8.62 -0.68
CA GLU A 975 12.58 8.41 -1.11
C GLU A 975 12.33 9.02 -2.50
N ILE A 976 13.03 10.09 -2.86
CA ILE A 976 12.96 10.73 -4.17
C ILE A 976 13.95 10.15 -5.20
N GLY A 977 14.54 8.99 -4.90
CA GLY A 977 15.38 8.24 -5.84
C GLY A 977 16.90 8.45 -5.70
N PHE A 978 17.38 9.02 -4.59
CA PHE A 978 18.80 8.89 -4.25
C PHE A 978 19.14 7.47 -3.82
N ASN A 979 20.36 7.05 -4.18
CA ASN A 979 20.99 5.80 -3.77
C ASN A 979 22.46 6.09 -3.45
N SER A 980 23.25 5.05 -3.12
CA SER A 980 24.65 5.23 -2.76
C SER A 980 25.49 5.94 -3.83
N LEU A 981 25.16 5.78 -5.12
CA LEU A 981 25.90 6.40 -6.21
C LEU A 981 25.52 7.88 -6.38
N THR A 982 24.23 8.19 -6.45
CA THR A 982 23.77 9.58 -6.60
C THR A 982 24.04 10.41 -5.35
N ALA A 983 24.06 9.80 -4.15
CA ALA A 983 24.44 10.48 -2.92
C ALA A 983 25.90 10.97 -2.97
N VAL A 984 26.80 10.14 -3.51
CA VAL A 984 28.21 10.50 -3.71
C VAL A 984 28.36 11.59 -4.78
N GLU A 985 27.60 11.51 -5.87
CA GLU A 985 27.59 12.55 -6.92
C GLU A 985 27.11 13.90 -6.37
N LEU A 986 25.98 13.93 -5.65
CA LEU A 986 25.48 15.16 -5.04
C LEU A 986 26.48 15.72 -4.04
N ARG A 987 27.03 14.90 -3.13
CA ARG A 987 28.09 15.34 -2.21
C ARG A 987 29.25 16.00 -2.95
N ASN A 988 29.74 15.41 -4.05
CA ASN A 988 30.84 15.98 -4.83
C ASN A 988 30.47 17.32 -5.46
N ARG A 989 29.26 17.43 -6.03
CA ARG A 989 28.76 18.67 -6.62
C ARG A 989 28.63 19.76 -5.56
N LEU A 990 28.04 19.45 -4.40
CA LEU A 990 27.92 20.39 -3.28
C LEU A 990 29.28 20.77 -2.71
N SER A 991 30.22 19.83 -2.61
CA SER A 991 31.61 20.13 -2.17
C SER A 991 32.28 21.13 -3.10
N ALA A 992 32.08 21.00 -4.42
CA ALA A 992 32.62 21.94 -5.41
C ALA A 992 31.88 23.29 -5.40
N VAL A 993 30.55 23.29 -5.29
CA VAL A 993 29.71 24.49 -5.27
C VAL A 993 30.02 25.37 -4.06
N PHE A 994 30.13 24.76 -2.87
CA PHE A 994 30.36 25.49 -1.62
C PHE A 994 31.84 25.58 -1.22
N ASP A 995 32.75 24.97 -1.97
CA ASP A 995 34.17 24.84 -1.62
C ASP A 995 34.38 24.25 -0.21
N LEU A 996 33.59 23.23 0.12
CA LEU A 996 33.59 22.54 1.42
C LEU A 996 34.05 21.09 1.28
N THR A 997 34.68 20.57 2.33
CA THR A 997 34.93 19.13 2.45
C THR A 997 33.75 18.48 3.16
N LEU A 998 32.86 17.84 2.40
CA LEU A 998 31.66 17.20 2.94
C LEU A 998 31.88 15.68 3.19
N PRO A 999 31.36 15.12 4.30
CA PRO A 999 31.55 13.71 4.65
C PRO A 999 30.87 12.75 3.67
N ALA A 1000 31.31 11.49 3.65
CA ALA A 1000 30.75 10.47 2.75
C ALA A 1000 29.31 10.07 3.11
N MET A 1001 28.92 10.17 4.38
CA MET A 1001 27.58 9.85 4.89
C MET A 1001 26.65 11.08 4.93
N LEU A 1002 27.00 12.16 4.22
CA LEU A 1002 26.29 13.45 4.26
C LEU A 1002 24.75 13.32 4.19
N LEU A 1003 24.24 12.57 3.21
CA LEU A 1003 22.79 12.41 3.01
C LEU A 1003 22.14 11.44 4.00
N PHE A 1004 22.91 10.66 4.75
CA PHE A 1004 22.36 9.85 5.86
C PHE A 1004 22.24 10.69 7.13
N ASP A 1005 23.25 11.53 7.39
CA ASP A 1005 23.27 12.41 8.56
C ASP A 1005 22.30 13.60 8.38
N HIS A 1006 22.11 14.05 7.13
CA HIS A 1006 21.22 15.15 6.73
C HIS A 1006 20.28 14.69 5.62
N PRO A 1007 19.17 14.01 5.97
CA PRO A 1007 18.38 13.25 5.01
C PRO A 1007 17.51 14.07 4.06
N THR A 1008 17.34 15.37 4.30
CA THR A 1008 16.49 16.26 3.47
C THR A 1008 17.28 17.47 2.97
N PRO A 1009 16.86 18.11 1.86
CA PRO A 1009 17.46 19.36 1.39
C PRO A 1009 17.53 20.45 2.47
N ALA A 1010 16.47 20.62 3.26
CA ALA A 1010 16.43 21.59 4.37
C ALA A 1010 17.48 21.29 5.45
N LEU A 1011 17.55 20.04 5.94
CA LEU A 1011 18.53 19.65 6.98
C LEU A 1011 19.98 19.74 6.47
N LEU A 1012 20.17 19.48 5.18
CA LEU A 1012 21.48 19.63 4.55
C LEU A 1012 21.85 21.10 4.37
N ALA A 1013 20.88 21.97 4.08
CA ALA A 1013 21.08 23.41 3.98
C ALA A 1013 21.51 24.01 5.32
N ASP A 1014 20.88 23.58 6.43
CA ASP A 1014 21.29 23.97 7.79
C ASP A 1014 22.73 23.58 8.08
N HIS A 1015 23.11 22.33 7.78
CA HIS A 1015 24.47 21.86 8.00
C HIS A 1015 25.51 22.59 7.14
N VAL A 1016 25.21 22.82 5.85
CA VAL A 1016 26.09 23.58 4.95
C VAL A 1016 26.23 25.03 5.43
N HIS A 1017 25.15 25.63 5.94
CA HIS A 1017 25.20 26.98 6.51
C HIS A 1017 26.15 27.05 7.72
N GLU A 1018 26.04 26.11 8.67
CA GLU A 1018 26.95 26.02 9.84
C GLU A 1018 28.42 25.83 9.43
N LEU A 1019 28.68 25.00 8.41
CA LEU A 1019 30.04 24.78 7.90
C LEU A 1019 30.62 26.04 7.24
N LEU A 1020 29.81 26.79 6.49
CA LEU A 1020 30.24 28.03 5.85
C LEU A 1020 30.54 29.13 6.88
N ASP A 1021 29.78 29.21 7.98
CA ASP A 1021 30.06 30.15 9.06
C ASP A 1021 31.34 29.79 9.81
N THR A 1022 31.54 28.50 10.10
CA THR A 1022 32.78 28.02 10.74
C THR A 1022 34.01 28.27 9.85
N ALA A 1023 33.87 28.11 8.52
CA ALA A 1023 34.92 28.40 7.56
C ALA A 1023 35.23 29.91 7.46
N ALA A 1024 34.20 30.77 7.53
CA ALA A 1024 34.35 32.22 7.55
C ALA A 1024 35.09 32.69 8.82
N GLU A 1025 34.71 32.20 10.00
CA GLU A 1025 35.39 32.50 11.28
C GLU A 1025 36.86 32.05 11.28
N ALA A 1026 37.15 30.87 10.72
CA ALA A 1026 38.52 30.37 10.59
C ALA A 1026 39.39 31.19 9.61
N SER A 1027 38.75 31.84 8.62
CA SER A 1027 39.42 32.71 7.65
C SER A 1027 39.71 34.12 8.20
N ASP A 1028 38.84 34.65 9.07
CA ASP A 1028 39.03 35.94 9.76
C ASP A 1028 40.09 35.88 10.87
N VAL A 1029 40.29 34.71 11.51
CA VAL A 1029 41.35 34.51 12.52
C VAL A 1029 42.76 34.39 11.89
N ARG A 1030 42.85 34.16 10.56
CA ARG A 1030 44.13 34.08 9.82
C ARG A 1030 44.53 35.38 9.11
N ARG A 1031 43.71 36.45 9.18
CA ARG A 1031 44.00 37.76 8.57
C ARG A 1031 44.71 38.73 9.50
#